data_AF-A0AAD7U752-F1
#
_entry.id   AF-A0AAD7U752-F1
#
_cell.length_a   1.000
_cell.length_b   1.000
_cell.length_c   1.000
_cell.angle_alpha   90.00
_cell.angle_beta   90.00
_cell.angle_gamma   90.00
#
_symmetry.space_group_name_H-M   'P 1'
#
loop_
_entity.id
_entity.type
_entity.pdbx_description
1 polymer ?
#
loop_
_entity_poly.entity_id
_entity_poly.type
_entity_poly.pdbx_seq_one_letter_code
_entity_poly.pdbx_strand_id
1 'polypeptide(L)'
;MRRATNYGSAALPERRRRRLPEGTWRIGWGVLVASLFVVARRRFEPLGGGGGGGGGVSLLSSSLSMMLDSYEQRVCEESMCVACSNMHERLLDRPIMDGRGEEFDVLVLELYNPTLVRVVGGDDCQIVFESSSSSSSSSELLTVHSIDEEGCSLSVEATGVGEIAGAAKSSAGTVRFRAFARHVRREMRDLTTEERERYLKAVHTLWHVDDEAGASRYGDKYRSTSWMTRRHLIYSAPIRCDKWHGGPSFLMDHVAFTMQFEQSIQSVDPRTAAHYWDSTIDAALGEGWVRSSMWRGDWFGTVTPKNSLHVVDEGLWAYTPLLSKARAYSNYTNAYGLLMAPWNTIKTPYLTRDATQLWGWHHKGGLVSCSLYEEGTVMATSFSSVMTFMDLSLHAKLHAWIGGAWNYLEDLESTEMRLFELMGSNNQGKWLEIKKRLWRWGISQCPQYCSEDTPARACNCELNPYFANYTAYEVLSYANMFDDLLGNVTNPPPQNDSIWGEVLRQGVNNGHQGTLLSDASPQDPVFWVIHQMQERFFHALRWYANTSTLIFDQHYGDDGSLQHDFDWTNVDGPPFLANVSKWGHYWCPGTFGNDIVPFWGLLRNAEAQQTNIEFYNMTGPFSTHTHYVYDRLTNFTQCGDIVKAYGAFASSTSSTSSSSS
;
A
#
# COMPACT_ATOMS: atom_id res chain seq x y z
N MET A 1 0.86 32.24 48.93
CA MET A 1 2.13 32.68 49.55
C MET A 1 3.28 32.14 48.74
N ARG A 2 4.15 33.05 48.28
CA ARG A 2 5.31 32.78 47.43
C ARG A 2 6.40 32.02 48.19
N ARG A 3 7.05 31.05 47.57
CA ARG A 3 8.49 30.79 47.74
C ARG A 3 9.06 30.20 46.46
N ALA A 4 9.81 31.05 45.77
CA ALA A 4 10.71 30.72 44.70
C ALA A 4 12.03 30.18 45.28
N THR A 5 12.63 29.22 44.62
CA THR A 5 14.05 28.86 44.82
C THR A 5 14.73 28.79 43.47
N ASN A 6 15.78 29.61 43.37
CA ASN A 6 16.71 29.79 42.27
C ASN A 6 17.43 28.48 41.91
N TYR A 7 17.59 28.23 40.61
CA TYR A 7 18.70 27.44 40.09
C TYR A 7 19.46 28.25 39.04
N GLY A 8 20.77 28.31 39.24
CA GLY A 8 21.71 29.17 38.54
C GLY A 8 21.95 28.75 37.09
N SER A 9 22.16 29.78 36.28
CA SER A 9 22.66 29.74 34.91
C SER A 9 24.12 29.25 34.89
N ALA A 10 24.35 28.05 34.36
CA ALA A 10 25.68 27.60 33.94
C ALA A 10 25.91 28.03 32.48
N ALA A 11 27.00 28.76 32.26
CA ALA A 11 27.42 29.30 30.98
C ALA A 11 27.84 28.20 30.00
N LEU A 12 27.38 28.32 28.74
CA LEU A 12 27.81 27.52 27.60
C LEU A 12 29.20 28.00 27.12
N PRO A 13 30.15 27.11 26.77
CA PRO A 13 31.43 27.52 26.21
C PRO A 13 31.33 27.85 24.71
N GLU A 14 31.98 28.95 24.35
CA GLU A 14 32.17 29.49 22.99
C GLU A 14 32.62 28.45 21.94
N ARG A 15 31.86 28.39 20.84
CA ARG A 15 32.26 27.69 19.60
C ARG A 15 33.44 28.40 18.94
N ARG A 16 34.63 27.81 19.02
CA ARG A 16 35.78 28.15 18.16
C ARG A 16 35.46 27.81 16.69
N ARG A 17 35.31 28.85 15.86
CA ARG A 17 35.35 28.73 14.39
C ARG A 17 36.75 28.29 13.96
N ARG A 18 36.91 27.07 13.43
CA ARG A 18 38.11 26.68 12.67
C ARG A 18 37.95 27.11 11.21
N ARG A 19 38.91 27.93 10.76
CA ARG A 19 39.12 28.28 9.35
C ARG A 19 39.56 27.02 8.59
N LEU A 20 38.96 26.79 7.43
CA LEU A 20 39.48 25.87 6.42
C LEU A 20 40.50 26.61 5.53
N PRO A 21 41.56 25.96 5.03
CA PRO A 21 42.57 26.61 4.21
C PRO A 21 42.10 26.77 2.76
N GLU A 22 42.33 27.97 2.22
CA GLU A 22 42.28 28.28 0.80
C GLU A 22 43.45 27.56 0.08
N GLY A 23 43.14 26.88 -1.01
CA GLY A 23 44.11 26.18 -1.85
C GLY A 23 43.60 26.10 -3.29
N THR A 24 44.03 27.08 -4.09
CA THR A 24 43.76 27.31 -5.51
C THR A 24 44.22 26.17 -6.43
N TRP A 25 43.37 25.76 -7.36
CA TRP A 25 43.76 25.39 -8.73
C TRP A 25 42.77 25.97 -9.74
N ARG A 26 43.27 26.92 -10.54
CA ARG A 26 42.64 27.40 -11.78
C ARG A 26 43.26 26.62 -12.94
N ILE A 27 42.42 26.23 -13.91
CA ILE A 27 42.57 26.06 -15.38
C ILE A 27 41.27 25.30 -15.76
N GLY A 28 40.44 25.62 -16.75
CA GLY A 28 40.39 26.63 -17.79
C GLY A 28 38.99 26.51 -18.44
N TRP A 29 38.53 27.61 -19.04
CA TRP A 29 37.21 27.75 -19.65
C TRP A 29 37.04 26.97 -20.95
N GLY A 30 35.79 26.52 -21.19
CA GLY A 30 35.18 26.45 -22.51
C GLY A 30 34.87 25.05 -23.02
N VAL A 31 33.58 24.69 -23.09
CA VAL A 31 32.82 24.48 -24.34
C VAL A 31 31.36 24.19 -23.97
N LEU A 32 30.45 24.96 -24.57
CA LEU A 32 29.00 24.73 -24.62
C LEU A 32 28.68 23.36 -25.21
N VAL A 33 27.80 22.58 -24.58
CA VAL A 33 26.97 21.61 -25.31
C VAL A 33 25.55 21.65 -24.73
N ALA A 34 24.64 22.20 -25.53
CA ALA A 34 23.21 21.95 -25.44
C ALA A 34 22.92 20.54 -25.98
N SER A 35 22.21 19.72 -25.22
CA SER A 35 21.70 18.43 -25.70
C SER A 35 20.20 18.54 -25.93
N LEU A 36 19.88 18.85 -27.18
CA LEU A 36 18.56 18.73 -27.79
C LEU A 36 18.23 17.26 -28.05
N PHE A 37 16.94 16.96 -27.86
CA PHE A 37 16.24 15.74 -28.28
C PHE A 37 16.68 15.23 -29.66
N VAL A 38 17.10 13.96 -29.74
CA VAL A 38 17.19 13.21 -30.98
C VAL A 38 16.01 12.25 -31.03
N VAL A 39 14.91 12.71 -31.65
CA VAL A 39 13.87 11.84 -32.19
C VAL A 39 14.37 11.37 -33.56
N ALA A 40 14.49 10.06 -33.73
CA ALA A 40 14.88 9.43 -34.99
C ALA A 40 13.78 9.60 -36.05
N ARG A 41 13.87 10.66 -36.86
CA ARG A 41 13.18 10.75 -38.16
C ARG A 41 13.99 10.01 -39.22
N ARG A 42 13.55 8.80 -39.61
CA ARG A 42 13.99 8.20 -40.88
C ARG A 42 13.41 9.03 -42.03
N ARG A 43 14.28 9.72 -42.77
CA ARG A 43 13.98 10.30 -44.09
C ARG A 43 13.96 9.18 -45.12
N PHE A 44 12.83 9.02 -45.82
CA PHE A 44 12.80 8.43 -47.16
C PHE A 44 12.82 9.58 -48.17
N GLU A 45 13.82 9.58 -49.06
CA GLU A 45 13.80 10.41 -50.27
C GLU A 45 13.01 9.70 -51.39
N PRO A 46 12.34 10.46 -52.28
CA PRO A 46 11.50 9.88 -53.33
C PRO A 46 12.31 9.59 -54.59
N LEU A 47 12.26 8.35 -55.07
CA LEU A 47 12.58 8.03 -56.46
C LEU A 47 11.33 8.23 -57.31
N GLY A 48 11.44 9.12 -58.29
CA GLY A 48 10.35 9.45 -59.20
C GLY A 48 10.07 8.39 -60.26
N GLY A 49 8.87 8.50 -60.83
CA GLY A 49 8.56 8.07 -62.20
C GLY A 49 7.66 6.84 -62.33
N GLY A 50 6.40 7.05 -62.68
CA GLY A 50 5.52 6.02 -63.24
C GLY A 50 4.05 6.26 -62.92
N GLY A 51 3.28 6.69 -63.92
CA GLY A 51 1.89 7.14 -63.73
C GLY A 51 0.87 6.03 -63.47
N GLY A 52 -0.29 6.45 -62.95
CA GLY A 52 -1.55 5.72 -63.11
C GLY A 52 -2.36 5.52 -61.82
N GLY A 53 -3.57 6.08 -61.79
CA GLY A 53 -4.69 5.57 -60.99
C GLY A 53 -4.95 6.28 -59.66
N GLY A 54 -6.04 7.04 -59.59
CA GLY A 54 -6.59 7.58 -58.35
C GLY A 54 -7.19 6.49 -57.46
N GLY A 55 -6.98 6.63 -56.15
CA GLY A 55 -7.53 5.75 -55.12
C GLY A 55 -6.54 5.52 -53.98
N GLY A 56 -6.34 6.51 -53.10
CA GLY A 56 -5.32 6.37 -52.04
C GLY A 56 -5.24 7.53 -51.07
N VAL A 57 -6.38 8.00 -50.53
CA VAL A 57 -6.39 8.99 -49.43
C VAL A 57 -7.17 8.46 -48.20
N SER A 58 -7.87 7.33 -48.30
CA SER A 58 -8.71 6.81 -47.20
C SER A 58 -7.94 6.02 -46.12
N LEU A 59 -6.84 5.32 -46.45
CA LEU A 59 -6.19 4.36 -45.54
C LEU A 59 -5.23 4.98 -44.50
N LEU A 60 -4.74 6.20 -44.71
CA LEU A 60 -3.91 6.92 -43.74
C LEU A 60 -4.75 7.63 -42.67
N SER A 61 -6.00 8.00 -42.99
CA SER A 61 -6.94 8.56 -42.00
C SER A 61 -7.49 7.49 -41.07
N SER A 62 -7.75 6.27 -41.57
CA SER A 62 -8.28 5.17 -40.77
C SER A 62 -7.25 4.60 -39.78
N SER A 63 -5.97 4.55 -40.17
CA SER A 63 -4.89 4.09 -39.29
C SER A 63 -4.50 5.12 -38.20
N LEU A 64 -4.66 6.42 -38.48
CA LEU A 64 -4.50 7.48 -37.47
C LEU A 64 -5.73 7.58 -36.55
N SER A 65 -6.94 7.35 -37.08
CA SER A 65 -8.18 7.23 -36.30
C SER A 65 -8.11 6.03 -35.34
N MET A 66 -7.64 4.86 -35.80
CA MET A 66 -7.49 3.67 -34.95
C MET A 66 -6.42 3.80 -33.87
N MET A 67 -5.41 4.67 -34.03
CA MET A 67 -4.43 4.96 -32.97
C MET A 67 -4.92 5.99 -31.94
N LEU A 68 -5.96 6.76 -32.25
CA LEU A 68 -6.59 7.69 -31.30
C LEU A 68 -7.73 7.02 -30.51
N ASP A 69 -8.07 5.76 -30.83
CA ASP A 69 -9.19 5.03 -30.22
C ASP A 69 -8.81 4.21 -28.97
N SER A 70 -7.52 3.91 -28.73
CA SER A 70 -7.12 2.93 -27.70
C SER A 70 -7.17 3.45 -26.26
N TYR A 71 -6.97 4.76 -26.04
CA TYR A 71 -6.75 5.32 -24.70
C TYR A 71 -7.90 6.17 -24.16
N GLU A 72 -8.93 6.42 -24.96
CA GLU A 72 -10.05 7.26 -24.55
C GLU A 72 -11.13 6.44 -23.86
N GLN A 73 -11.73 7.00 -22.82
CA GLN A 73 -12.97 6.48 -22.24
C GLN A 73 -14.14 6.97 -23.09
N ARG A 74 -15.11 6.09 -23.43
CA ARG A 74 -16.25 6.46 -24.28
C ARG A 74 -17.60 6.14 -23.65
N VAL A 75 -18.56 7.01 -23.93
CA VAL A 75 -19.99 6.76 -23.77
C VAL A 75 -20.64 7.01 -25.13
N CYS A 76 -21.33 6.02 -25.68
CA CYS A 76 -21.87 6.06 -27.04
C CYS A 76 -23.38 5.86 -27.06
N GLU A 77 -24.08 6.65 -27.87
CA GLU A 77 -25.46 6.38 -28.29
C GLU A 77 -25.50 6.38 -29.82
N GLU A 78 -25.95 5.27 -30.42
CA GLU A 78 -26.01 5.07 -31.86
C GLU A 78 -24.64 5.26 -32.58
N SER A 79 -24.52 6.25 -33.46
CA SER A 79 -23.31 6.56 -34.25
C SER A 79 -22.44 7.65 -33.63
N MET A 80 -22.81 8.15 -32.44
CA MET A 80 -22.17 9.27 -31.77
C MET A 80 -21.66 8.84 -30.39
N CYS A 81 -20.44 9.29 -30.05
CA CYS A 81 -19.85 9.06 -28.73
C CYS A 81 -19.34 10.36 -28.12
N VAL A 82 -19.32 10.40 -26.80
CA VAL A 82 -18.50 11.34 -26.03
C VAL A 82 -17.28 10.58 -25.54
N ALA A 83 -16.11 11.06 -25.94
CA ALA A 83 -14.83 10.53 -25.54
C ALA A 83 -14.15 11.48 -24.55
N CYS A 84 -13.47 10.94 -23.54
CA CYS A 84 -12.57 11.76 -22.72
C CYS A 84 -11.20 11.10 -22.49
N SER A 85 -10.18 11.94 -22.35
CA SER A 85 -8.85 11.52 -21.91
C SER A 85 -8.14 12.62 -21.12
N ASN A 86 -7.44 12.26 -20.05
CA ASN A 86 -6.49 13.15 -19.37
C ASN A 86 -5.08 13.02 -20.00
N MET A 87 -4.13 13.78 -19.47
CA MET A 87 -2.74 13.73 -19.95
C MET A 87 -2.08 12.38 -19.68
N HIS A 88 -2.38 11.74 -18.54
CA HIS A 88 -1.82 10.44 -18.16
C HIS A 88 -2.20 9.33 -19.16
N GLU A 89 -3.48 9.25 -19.52
CA GLU A 89 -4.01 8.29 -20.50
C GLU A 89 -3.35 8.47 -21.86
N ARG A 90 -3.17 9.72 -22.31
CA ARG A 90 -2.47 10.04 -23.56
C ARG A 90 -0.99 9.69 -23.52
N LEU A 91 -0.31 9.87 -22.39
CA LEU A 91 1.11 9.56 -22.24
C LEU A 91 1.39 8.06 -22.21
N LEU A 92 0.49 7.30 -21.60
CA LEU A 92 0.63 5.85 -21.47
C LEU A 92 -0.09 5.06 -22.57
N ASP A 93 -0.83 5.74 -23.45
CA ASP A 93 -1.68 5.12 -24.46
C ASP A 93 -2.60 4.05 -23.85
N ARG A 94 -3.27 4.41 -22.75
CA ARG A 94 -4.16 3.51 -22.00
C ARG A 94 -5.23 4.30 -21.24
N PRO A 95 -6.50 3.85 -21.26
CA PRO A 95 -7.56 4.50 -20.49
C PRO A 95 -7.43 4.19 -18.99
N ILE A 96 -7.95 5.09 -18.14
CA ILE A 96 -8.12 4.88 -16.70
C ILE A 96 -8.93 3.61 -16.45
N MET A 97 -8.58 2.87 -15.39
CA MET A 97 -9.17 1.57 -15.03
C MET A 97 -9.09 0.55 -16.17
N ASP A 98 -8.10 0.65 -17.05
CA ASP A 98 -7.97 -0.19 -18.25
C ASP A 98 -9.21 -0.15 -19.17
N GLY A 99 -9.94 0.97 -19.18
CA GLY A 99 -11.12 1.16 -20.05
C GLY A 99 -12.39 0.51 -19.51
N ARG A 100 -12.34 -0.09 -18.32
CA ARG A 100 -13.49 -0.76 -17.69
C ARG A 100 -14.58 0.20 -17.21
N GLY A 101 -14.34 1.52 -17.27
CA GLY A 101 -15.36 2.53 -16.98
C GLY A 101 -16.52 2.53 -17.99
N GLU A 102 -16.26 2.12 -19.24
CA GLU A 102 -17.27 2.06 -20.31
C GLU A 102 -18.40 1.08 -19.98
N GLU A 103 -18.11 -0.01 -19.28
CA GLU A 103 -19.09 -1.01 -18.84
C GLU A 103 -20.17 -0.44 -17.90
N PHE A 104 -20.01 0.80 -17.44
CA PHE A 104 -20.90 1.48 -16.50
C PHE A 104 -21.45 2.82 -17.02
N ASP A 105 -21.18 3.16 -18.28
CA ASP A 105 -21.57 4.44 -18.89
C ASP A 105 -21.12 5.67 -18.07
N VAL A 106 -19.88 5.63 -17.54
CA VAL A 106 -19.32 6.76 -16.80
C VAL A 106 -17.90 7.09 -17.23
N LEU A 107 -17.70 8.37 -17.52
CA LEU A 107 -16.40 8.99 -17.75
C LEU A 107 -15.72 9.38 -16.44
N VAL A 108 -14.39 9.28 -16.36
CA VAL A 108 -13.59 9.79 -15.24
C VAL A 108 -12.91 11.09 -15.63
N LEU A 109 -13.21 12.15 -14.89
CA LEU A 109 -12.47 13.42 -14.94
C LEU A 109 -11.47 13.42 -13.79
N GLU A 110 -10.19 13.58 -14.11
CA GLU A 110 -9.17 13.62 -13.07
C GLU A 110 -9.16 14.98 -12.39
N LEU A 111 -9.10 14.96 -11.06
CA LEU A 111 -9.00 16.17 -10.28
C LEU A 111 -7.68 16.90 -10.53
N TYR A 112 -7.78 18.22 -10.71
CA TYR A 112 -6.67 19.14 -10.90
C TYR A 112 -5.74 18.83 -12.08
N ASN A 113 -6.24 18.06 -13.05
CA ASN A 113 -5.56 17.79 -14.31
C ASN A 113 -6.54 18.07 -15.45
N PRO A 114 -6.11 18.81 -16.49
CA PRO A 114 -6.95 19.03 -17.66
C PRO A 114 -7.30 17.72 -18.37
N THR A 115 -8.60 17.44 -18.45
CA THR A 115 -9.20 16.38 -19.25
C THR A 115 -9.73 16.98 -20.55
N LEU A 116 -9.38 16.34 -21.67
CA LEU A 116 -9.97 16.61 -22.97
C LEU A 116 -11.27 15.82 -23.08
N VAL A 117 -12.38 16.48 -23.39
CA VAL A 117 -13.69 15.86 -23.65
C VAL A 117 -14.10 16.25 -25.06
N ARG A 118 -14.39 15.27 -25.92
CA ARG A 118 -14.73 15.53 -27.32
C ARG A 118 -15.85 14.63 -27.82
N VAL A 119 -16.54 15.11 -28.85
CA VAL A 119 -17.51 14.31 -29.61
C VAL A 119 -16.77 13.50 -30.68
N VAL A 120 -17.16 12.23 -30.82
CA VAL A 120 -16.71 11.33 -31.89
C VAL A 120 -17.93 10.89 -32.67
N GLY A 121 -17.95 11.13 -33.98
CA GLY A 121 -19.07 10.71 -34.85
C GLY A 121 -20.26 11.68 -34.85
N GLY A 122 -20.11 12.82 -35.51
CA GLY A 122 -21.17 13.81 -35.75
C GLY A 122 -20.59 15.17 -36.13
N ASP A 123 -21.24 15.88 -37.06
CA ASP A 123 -20.90 17.26 -37.43
C ASP A 123 -21.78 18.25 -36.64
N ASP A 124 -21.33 19.50 -36.52
CA ASP A 124 -22.01 20.58 -35.79
C ASP A 124 -22.30 20.20 -34.31
N CYS A 125 -21.25 19.76 -33.60
CA CYS A 125 -21.39 19.29 -32.23
C CYS A 125 -21.33 20.40 -31.17
N GLN A 126 -21.97 20.14 -30.02
CA GLN A 126 -21.87 20.97 -28.83
C GLN A 126 -21.88 20.08 -27.59
N ILE A 127 -20.87 20.24 -26.73
CA ILE A 127 -20.85 19.61 -25.39
C ILE A 127 -21.34 20.62 -24.35
N VAL A 128 -22.28 20.19 -23.51
CA VAL A 128 -22.84 20.99 -22.41
C VAL A 128 -22.81 20.18 -21.13
N PHE A 129 -22.22 20.72 -20.07
CA PHE A 129 -22.35 20.19 -18.72
C PHE A 129 -23.61 20.77 -18.06
N GLU A 130 -24.47 19.92 -17.51
CA GLU A 130 -25.73 20.33 -16.89
C GLU A 130 -25.47 20.82 -15.45
N SER A 131 -26.01 21.99 -15.07
CA SER A 131 -26.02 22.42 -13.67
C SER A 131 -26.99 21.56 -12.87
N SER A 132 -26.47 20.62 -12.08
CA SER A 132 -27.27 19.81 -11.16
C SER A 132 -28.04 20.73 -10.19
N SER A 133 -29.36 20.57 -10.14
CA SER A 133 -30.27 21.34 -9.29
C SER A 133 -30.38 20.80 -7.86
N SER A 134 -29.56 19.83 -7.47
CA SER A 134 -29.53 19.27 -6.12
C SER A 134 -28.08 19.02 -5.66
N SER A 135 -27.64 19.81 -4.68
CA SER A 135 -26.34 19.81 -3.97
C SER A 135 -25.10 20.04 -4.86
N SER A 136 -24.50 21.24 -4.73
CA SER A 136 -23.40 21.83 -5.52
C SER A 136 -23.72 21.97 -7.01
N SER A 137 -23.67 23.21 -7.50
CA SER A 137 -23.87 23.47 -8.93
C SER A 137 -22.67 22.90 -9.70
N SER A 138 -22.88 22.20 -10.82
CA SER A 138 -21.76 21.66 -11.63
C SER A 138 -20.75 22.74 -12.08
N SER A 139 -21.17 24.01 -12.09
CA SER A 139 -20.30 25.18 -12.32
C SER A 139 -19.27 25.44 -11.21
N GLU A 140 -19.43 24.88 -10.01
CA GLU A 140 -18.45 24.98 -8.92
C GLU A 140 -17.39 23.86 -8.99
N LEU A 141 -17.68 22.76 -9.68
CA LEU A 141 -16.79 21.60 -9.75
C LEU A 141 -15.89 21.58 -10.98
N LEU A 142 -16.24 22.31 -12.05
CA LEU A 142 -15.53 22.30 -13.33
C LEU A 142 -15.09 23.69 -13.76
N THR A 143 -13.84 23.80 -14.21
CA THR A 143 -13.32 24.95 -14.95
C THR A 143 -13.11 24.56 -16.41
N VAL A 144 -13.70 25.32 -17.34
CA VAL A 144 -13.46 25.14 -18.79
C VAL A 144 -12.28 26.02 -19.20
N HIS A 145 -11.21 25.41 -19.72
CA HIS A 145 -10.00 26.12 -20.15
C HIS A 145 -10.06 26.55 -21.61
N SER A 146 -10.57 25.70 -22.48
CA SER A 146 -10.67 25.96 -23.91
C SER A 146 -11.82 25.20 -24.53
N ILE A 147 -12.37 25.78 -25.59
CA ILE A 147 -13.37 25.19 -26.48
C ILE A 147 -12.79 25.31 -27.89
N ASP A 148 -12.86 24.25 -28.70
CA ASP A 148 -12.52 24.36 -30.10
C ASP A 148 -13.53 25.24 -30.86
N GLU A 149 -13.20 25.65 -32.09
CA GLU A 149 -14.04 26.57 -32.87
C GLU A 149 -15.43 25.98 -33.17
N GLU A 150 -15.52 24.65 -33.25
CA GLU A 150 -16.74 23.91 -33.57
C GLU A 150 -17.59 23.59 -32.33
N GLY A 151 -17.05 23.71 -31.11
CA GLY A 151 -17.75 23.31 -29.87
C GLY A 151 -17.78 21.80 -29.62
N CYS A 152 -17.06 21.04 -30.43
CA CYS A 152 -16.96 19.59 -30.44
C CYS A 152 -15.93 19.06 -29.45
N SER A 153 -15.04 19.92 -28.93
CA SER A 153 -13.97 19.55 -28.01
C SER A 153 -13.79 20.61 -26.92
N LEU A 154 -13.67 20.15 -25.68
CA LEU A 154 -13.50 20.95 -24.48
C LEU A 154 -12.27 20.47 -23.71
N SER A 155 -11.45 21.40 -23.21
CA SER A 155 -10.52 21.10 -22.13
C SER A 155 -11.11 21.57 -20.81
N VAL A 156 -11.32 20.64 -19.88
CA VAL A 156 -11.92 20.90 -18.57
C VAL A 156 -11.02 20.43 -17.46
N GLU A 157 -11.03 21.12 -16.32
CA GLU A 157 -10.37 20.70 -15.09
C GLU A 157 -11.41 20.59 -13.98
N ALA A 158 -11.43 19.44 -13.31
CA ALA A 158 -12.27 19.26 -12.13
C ALA A 158 -11.53 19.72 -10.87
N THR A 159 -12.18 20.54 -10.05
CA THR A 159 -11.60 21.15 -8.84
C THR A 159 -12.15 20.58 -7.53
N GLY A 160 -13.15 19.69 -7.63
CA GLY A 160 -13.74 19.02 -6.48
C GLY A 160 -14.32 17.65 -6.84
N VAL A 161 -14.33 16.74 -5.87
CA VAL A 161 -14.89 15.39 -6.03
C VAL A 161 -16.40 15.49 -6.25
N GLY A 162 -16.94 14.85 -7.28
CA GLY A 162 -18.36 14.92 -7.55
C GLY A 162 -18.83 14.14 -8.77
N GLU A 163 -20.14 14.13 -8.96
CA GLU A 163 -20.79 13.63 -10.16
C GLU A 163 -21.25 14.80 -11.01
N ILE A 164 -20.99 14.73 -12.30
CA ILE A 164 -21.32 15.76 -13.28
C ILE A 164 -22.14 15.11 -14.37
N ALA A 165 -23.33 15.65 -14.62
CA ALA A 165 -24.14 15.28 -15.78
C ALA A 165 -23.72 16.13 -16.99
N GLY A 166 -23.70 15.52 -18.16
CA GLY A 166 -23.42 16.21 -19.42
C GLY A 166 -24.25 15.65 -20.57
N ALA A 167 -24.33 16.45 -21.63
CA ALA A 167 -24.92 16.06 -22.89
C ALA A 167 -24.06 16.59 -24.04
N ALA A 168 -23.81 15.75 -25.02
CA ALA A 168 -23.29 16.17 -26.31
C ALA A 168 -24.42 16.13 -27.33
N LYS A 169 -24.57 17.21 -28.10
CA LYS A 169 -25.53 17.32 -29.19
C LYS A 169 -24.78 17.42 -30.50
N SER A 170 -25.30 16.82 -31.56
CA SER A 170 -24.83 17.02 -32.93
C SER A 170 -26.00 16.90 -33.90
N SER A 171 -25.73 17.09 -35.19
CA SER A 171 -26.69 16.76 -36.26
C SER A 171 -27.10 15.27 -36.26
N ALA A 172 -26.28 14.37 -35.71
CA ALA A 172 -26.54 12.94 -35.65
C ALA A 172 -27.39 12.51 -34.44
N GLY A 173 -27.49 13.33 -33.39
CA GLY A 173 -28.26 12.96 -32.21
C GLY A 173 -27.86 13.70 -30.92
N THR A 174 -28.26 13.15 -29.78
CA THR A 174 -27.83 13.62 -28.46
C THR A 174 -27.34 12.42 -27.66
N VAL A 175 -26.12 12.50 -27.13
CA VAL A 175 -25.57 11.52 -26.20
C VAL A 175 -25.61 12.13 -24.81
N ARG A 176 -26.28 11.46 -23.86
CA ARG A 176 -26.22 11.85 -22.44
C ARG A 176 -25.14 11.04 -21.76
N PHE A 177 -24.36 11.69 -20.89
CA PHE A 177 -23.29 11.03 -20.18
C PHE A 177 -23.20 11.51 -18.74
N ARG A 178 -22.60 10.66 -17.90
CA ARG A 178 -22.19 10.99 -16.55
C ARG A 178 -20.68 11.00 -16.48
N ALA A 179 -20.14 11.92 -15.69
CA ALA A 179 -18.73 12.01 -15.44
C ALA A 179 -18.48 12.10 -13.93
N PHE A 180 -17.53 11.32 -13.41
CA PHE A 180 -17.08 11.42 -12.02
C PHE A 180 -15.74 12.17 -11.95
N ALA A 181 -15.71 13.23 -11.17
CA ALA A 181 -14.50 13.93 -10.80
C ALA A 181 -13.83 13.21 -9.61
N ARG A 182 -12.65 12.62 -9.82
CA ARG A 182 -11.93 11.80 -8.82
C ARG A 182 -10.42 11.95 -8.89
N HIS A 183 -9.75 11.62 -7.80
CA HIS A 183 -8.31 11.40 -7.80
C HIS A 183 -7.97 10.10 -8.53
N VAL A 184 -6.85 10.09 -9.27
CA VAL A 184 -6.34 8.88 -9.90
C VAL A 184 -5.10 8.42 -9.13
N ARG A 185 -5.20 7.27 -8.46
CA ARG A 185 -4.05 6.58 -7.87
C ARG A 185 -3.28 5.89 -9.01
N ARG A 186 -1.97 6.09 -9.06
CA ARG A 186 -1.11 5.72 -10.18
C ARG A 186 0.11 4.97 -9.67
N GLU A 187 0.74 4.18 -10.54
CA GLU A 187 2.03 3.56 -10.23
C GLU A 187 3.12 4.64 -10.09
N MET A 188 3.97 4.55 -9.07
CA MET A 188 4.98 5.57 -8.74
C MET A 188 5.94 5.95 -9.89
N ARG A 189 6.21 5.04 -10.83
CA ARG A 189 7.09 5.22 -12.00
C ARG A 189 6.36 5.82 -13.19
N ASP A 190 5.05 5.72 -13.23
CA ASP A 190 4.22 6.36 -14.25
C ASP A 190 3.98 7.85 -13.93
N LEU A 191 4.23 8.27 -12.69
CA LEU A 191 4.22 9.69 -12.32
C LEU A 191 5.32 10.45 -13.06
N THR A 192 4.96 11.60 -13.61
CA THR A 192 5.94 12.60 -14.04
C THR A 192 6.84 13.01 -12.87
N THR A 193 8.01 13.58 -13.17
CA THR A 193 8.94 14.04 -12.13
C THR A 193 8.26 15.04 -11.20
N GLU A 194 7.50 15.99 -11.77
CA GLU A 194 6.79 17.04 -11.04
C GLU A 194 5.67 16.48 -10.16
N GLU A 195 4.91 15.49 -10.63
CA GLU A 195 3.87 14.82 -9.82
C GLU A 195 4.49 14.04 -8.66
N ARG A 196 5.57 13.31 -8.92
CA ARG A 196 6.27 12.52 -7.91
C ARG A 196 6.90 13.41 -6.82
N GLU A 197 7.51 14.52 -7.21
CA GLU A 197 8.05 15.50 -6.27
C GLU A 197 6.96 16.15 -5.42
N ARG A 198 5.79 16.48 -6.01
CA ARG A 198 4.63 16.97 -5.25
C ARG A 198 4.15 15.95 -4.23
N TYR A 199 3.96 14.69 -4.65
CA TYR A 199 3.57 13.59 -3.76
C TYR A 199 4.58 13.45 -2.61
N LEU A 200 5.86 13.21 -2.92
CA LEU A 200 6.89 12.96 -1.90
C LEU A 200 7.08 14.16 -0.97
N LYS A 201 6.92 15.40 -1.45
CA LYS A 201 6.95 16.59 -0.60
C LYS A 201 5.74 16.68 0.34
N ALA A 202 4.54 16.35 -0.14
CA ALA A 202 3.35 16.28 0.70
C ALA A 202 3.53 15.20 1.77
N VAL A 203 3.92 13.97 1.40
CA VAL A 203 4.22 12.89 2.33
C VAL A 203 5.29 13.33 3.34
N HIS A 204 6.43 13.86 2.90
CA HIS A 204 7.51 14.31 3.78
C HIS A 204 7.06 15.38 4.80
N THR A 205 6.07 16.21 4.45
CA THR A 205 5.48 17.20 5.37
C THR A 205 4.85 16.51 6.59
N LEU A 206 4.18 15.37 6.41
CA LEU A 206 3.53 14.62 7.49
C LEU A 206 4.53 14.10 8.53
N TRP A 207 5.81 13.96 8.18
CA TRP A 207 6.88 13.54 9.10
C TRP A 207 7.53 14.70 9.86
N HIS A 208 7.36 15.93 9.39
CA HIS A 208 8.10 17.09 9.89
C HIS A 208 7.20 18.14 10.56
N VAL A 209 5.89 18.02 10.41
CA VAL A 209 4.91 18.90 11.05
C VAL A 209 4.01 18.05 11.95
N ASP A 210 3.97 18.40 13.24
CA ASP A 210 3.11 17.72 14.22
C ASP A 210 1.62 17.96 13.95
N ASP A 211 0.75 17.21 14.63
CA ASP A 211 -0.69 17.27 14.41
C ASP A 211 -1.29 18.66 14.64
N GLU A 212 -0.88 19.36 15.71
CA GLU A 212 -1.47 20.64 16.10
C GLU A 212 -1.06 21.76 15.14
N ALA A 213 0.24 21.87 14.85
CA ALA A 213 0.76 22.83 13.89
C ALA A 213 0.26 22.53 12.48
N GLY A 214 0.15 21.25 12.13
CA GLY A 214 -0.32 20.83 10.82
C GLY A 214 -1.81 21.07 10.62
N ALA A 215 -2.66 20.76 11.60
CA ALA A 215 -4.08 21.10 11.55
C ALA A 215 -4.29 22.62 11.44
N SER A 216 -3.52 23.40 12.19
CA SER A 216 -3.58 24.87 12.14
C SER A 216 -3.16 25.44 10.78
N ARG A 217 -2.24 24.77 10.07
CA ARG A 217 -1.66 25.27 8.81
C ARG A 217 -2.36 24.73 7.56
N TYR A 218 -2.77 23.47 7.58
CA TYR A 218 -3.27 22.72 6.43
C TYR A 218 -4.75 22.35 6.56
N GLY A 219 -5.36 22.57 7.74
CA GLY A 219 -6.77 22.31 8.00
C GLY A 219 -7.02 21.01 8.77
N ASP A 220 -8.26 20.84 9.24
CA ASP A 220 -8.63 19.83 10.24
C ASP A 220 -8.43 18.37 9.81
N LYS A 221 -8.33 18.13 8.50
CA LYS A 221 -8.07 16.80 7.91
C LYS A 221 -6.61 16.38 7.98
N TYR A 222 -5.69 17.31 8.28
CA TYR A 222 -4.28 16.98 8.44
C TYR A 222 -4.05 16.07 9.65
N ARG A 223 -3.27 15.00 9.45
CA ARG A 223 -2.71 14.15 10.51
C ARG A 223 -1.25 13.84 10.22
N SER A 224 -0.41 13.96 11.23
CA SER A 224 1.01 13.64 11.15
C SER A 224 1.27 12.13 11.09
N THR A 225 2.49 11.75 10.72
CA THR A 225 2.95 10.35 10.80
C THR A 225 2.81 9.80 12.21
N SER A 226 3.09 10.59 13.26
CA SER A 226 3.00 10.13 14.65
C SER A 226 1.58 9.76 15.05
N TRP A 227 0.59 10.52 14.57
CA TRP A 227 -0.83 10.18 14.76
C TRP A 227 -1.18 8.88 14.06
N MET A 228 -0.75 8.72 12.80
CA MET A 228 -1.01 7.53 11.99
C MET A 228 -0.42 6.29 12.66
N THR A 229 0.85 6.34 13.05
CA THR A 229 1.53 5.26 13.77
C THR A 229 0.85 4.93 15.08
N ARG A 230 0.48 5.94 15.87
CA ARG A 230 -0.25 5.71 17.12
C ARG A 230 -1.59 5.05 16.85
N ARG A 231 -2.30 5.43 15.78
CA ARG A 231 -3.56 4.79 15.40
C ARG A 231 -3.35 3.32 15.11
N HIS A 232 -2.41 2.99 14.23
CA HIS A 232 -2.07 1.62 13.88
C HIS A 232 -1.74 0.80 15.12
N LEU A 233 -0.86 1.29 16.00
CA LEU A 233 -0.52 0.62 17.27
C LEU A 233 -1.71 0.41 18.20
N ILE A 234 -2.69 1.31 18.25
CA ILE A 234 -3.86 1.14 19.12
C ILE A 234 -4.78 0.02 18.62
N TYR A 235 -4.78 -0.25 17.32
CA TYR A 235 -5.59 -1.31 16.74
C TYR A 235 -4.83 -2.63 16.61
N SER A 236 -3.50 -2.60 16.43
CA SER A 236 -2.70 -3.81 16.27
C SER A 236 -2.01 -4.26 17.56
N ALA A 237 -1.39 -3.36 18.33
CA ALA A 237 -0.57 -3.74 19.49
C ALA A 237 -1.29 -4.10 20.83
N PRO A 238 -2.62 -4.01 21.00
CA PRO A 238 -3.25 -4.54 22.21
C PRO A 238 -2.94 -6.02 22.46
N ILE A 239 -2.74 -6.37 23.73
CA ILE A 239 -2.49 -7.77 24.13
C ILE A 239 -3.68 -8.69 23.82
N ARG A 240 -4.91 -8.14 23.83
CA ARG A 240 -6.14 -8.92 23.70
C ARG A 240 -6.47 -9.34 22.27
N CYS A 241 -6.13 -8.50 21.30
CA CYS A 241 -6.45 -8.72 19.88
C CYS A 241 -5.63 -7.80 18.96
N ASP A 242 -5.29 -8.31 17.77
CA ASP A 242 -4.90 -7.52 16.60
C ASP A 242 -6.14 -7.23 15.73
N LYS A 243 -6.64 -6.00 15.74
CA LYS A 243 -7.88 -5.65 15.02
C LYS A 243 -7.66 -5.43 13.53
N TRP A 244 -6.43 -5.14 13.12
CA TRP A 244 -6.12 -4.73 11.75
C TRP A 244 -5.38 -5.79 10.95
N HIS A 245 -4.96 -6.90 11.58
CA HIS A 245 -4.30 -8.04 10.93
C HIS A 245 -4.94 -9.35 11.37
N GLY A 246 -4.79 -10.40 10.57
CA GLY A 246 -5.28 -11.75 10.88
C GLY A 246 -6.80 -11.92 10.83
N GLY A 247 -7.56 -10.88 10.45
CA GLY A 247 -9.02 -10.87 10.54
C GLY A 247 -9.74 -10.36 9.29
N PRO A 248 -11.08 -10.44 9.28
CA PRO A 248 -11.90 -10.14 8.09
C PRO A 248 -11.87 -8.65 7.71
N SER A 249 -11.55 -7.77 8.66
CA SER A 249 -11.45 -6.35 8.42
C SER A 249 -10.08 -5.90 7.89
N PHE A 250 -9.07 -6.78 7.82
CA PHE A 250 -7.68 -6.44 7.44
C PHE A 250 -7.62 -5.42 6.30
N LEU A 251 -8.22 -5.76 5.15
CA LEU A 251 -8.17 -4.89 3.98
C LEU A 251 -9.00 -3.62 4.18
N MET A 252 -10.19 -3.72 4.77
CA MET A 252 -11.08 -2.57 4.94
C MET A 252 -10.47 -1.51 5.87
N ASP A 253 -9.85 -1.95 6.97
CA ASP A 253 -9.11 -1.08 7.89
C ASP A 253 -7.96 -0.37 7.17
N HIS A 254 -7.18 -1.09 6.36
CA HIS A 254 -6.06 -0.50 5.60
C HIS A 254 -6.52 0.43 4.48
N VAL A 255 -7.65 0.15 3.82
CA VAL A 255 -8.28 1.06 2.85
C VAL A 255 -8.73 2.35 3.54
N ALA A 256 -9.44 2.24 4.67
CA ALA A 256 -9.89 3.39 5.43
C ALA A 256 -8.71 4.22 5.96
N PHE A 257 -7.66 3.56 6.44
CA PHE A 257 -6.45 4.19 6.93
C PHE A 257 -5.67 4.89 5.81
N THR A 258 -5.59 4.27 4.63
CA THR A 258 -5.02 4.86 3.43
C THR A 258 -5.80 6.10 2.99
N MET A 259 -7.13 6.07 3.04
CA MET A 259 -7.96 7.25 2.73
C MET A 259 -7.73 8.38 3.74
N GLN A 260 -7.54 8.07 5.03
CA GLN A 260 -7.19 9.06 6.05
C GLN A 260 -5.82 9.71 5.77
N PHE A 261 -4.85 8.92 5.32
CA PHE A 261 -3.55 9.42 4.87
C PHE A 261 -3.66 10.27 3.61
N GLU A 262 -4.44 9.82 2.63
CA GLU A 262 -4.70 10.54 1.39
C GLU A 262 -5.30 11.93 1.67
N GLN A 263 -6.29 12.02 2.56
CA GLN A 263 -6.84 13.30 3.01
C GLN A 263 -5.79 14.20 3.71
N SER A 264 -4.85 13.60 4.42
CA SER A 264 -3.78 14.34 5.12
C SER A 264 -2.78 14.92 4.13
N ILE A 265 -2.34 14.16 3.11
CA ILE A 265 -1.45 14.68 2.06
C ILE A 265 -2.17 15.69 1.16
N GLN A 266 -3.48 15.51 0.92
CA GLN A 266 -4.31 16.45 0.15
C GLN A 266 -4.56 17.77 0.88
N SER A 267 -4.53 17.76 2.21
CA SER A 267 -4.53 19.00 3.00
C SER A 267 -3.25 19.82 2.78
N VAL A 268 -2.15 19.18 2.38
CA VAL A 268 -0.87 19.84 2.05
C VAL A 268 -0.82 20.24 0.57
N ASP A 269 -1.17 19.34 -0.34
CA ASP A 269 -1.30 19.61 -1.78
C ASP A 269 -2.50 18.83 -2.34
N PRO A 270 -3.61 19.49 -2.72
CA PRO A 270 -4.81 18.79 -3.15
C PRO A 270 -4.62 18.05 -4.48
N ARG A 271 -3.54 18.27 -5.22
CA ARG A 271 -3.30 17.69 -6.56
C ARG A 271 -2.69 16.29 -6.52
N THR A 272 -2.45 15.72 -5.34
CA THR A 272 -1.87 14.39 -5.18
C THR A 272 -2.89 13.38 -4.66
N ALA A 273 -2.53 12.10 -4.75
CA ALA A 273 -3.33 10.95 -4.34
C ALA A 273 -2.45 9.94 -3.61
N ALA A 274 -3.07 8.94 -2.98
CA ALA A 274 -2.36 7.79 -2.44
C ALA A 274 -1.91 6.86 -3.59
N HIS A 275 -0.87 7.27 -4.32
CA HIS A 275 -0.24 6.48 -5.38
C HIS A 275 0.29 5.14 -4.84
N TYR A 276 0.53 4.19 -5.73
CA TYR A 276 0.87 2.81 -5.37
C TYR A 276 2.17 2.35 -6.00
N TRP A 277 2.75 1.31 -5.43
CA TRP A 277 3.94 0.65 -5.95
C TRP A 277 3.59 -0.75 -6.46
N ASP A 278 3.79 -0.97 -7.76
CA ASP A 278 3.66 -2.30 -8.36
C ASP A 278 4.94 -3.12 -8.11
N SER A 279 4.94 -3.89 -7.02
CA SER A 279 6.08 -4.72 -6.63
C SER A 279 6.40 -5.84 -7.62
N THR A 280 5.47 -6.18 -8.53
CA THR A 280 5.69 -7.25 -9.51
C THR A 280 6.80 -6.88 -10.51
N ILE A 281 6.95 -5.58 -10.80
CA ILE A 281 8.03 -5.04 -11.64
C ILE A 281 9.39 -5.35 -11.01
N ASP A 282 9.52 -5.17 -9.69
CA ASP A 282 10.77 -5.40 -8.99
C ASP A 282 11.00 -6.87 -8.64
N ALA A 283 9.93 -7.63 -8.42
CA ALA A 283 10.03 -9.06 -8.24
C ALA A 283 10.67 -9.75 -9.47
N ALA A 284 10.42 -9.24 -10.68
CA ALA A 284 11.05 -9.72 -11.91
C ALA A 284 12.58 -9.51 -11.95
N LEU A 285 13.14 -8.64 -11.09
CA LEU A 285 14.58 -8.44 -10.95
C LEU A 285 15.26 -9.51 -10.09
N GLY A 286 14.49 -10.44 -9.49
CA GLY A 286 15.01 -11.41 -8.52
C GLY A 286 15.69 -10.70 -7.36
N GLU A 287 16.87 -11.16 -6.95
CA GLU A 287 17.71 -10.51 -5.93
C GLU A 287 18.12 -9.07 -6.28
N GLY A 288 17.97 -8.66 -7.54
CA GLY A 288 18.25 -7.31 -8.01
C GLY A 288 17.25 -6.25 -7.57
N TRP A 289 16.12 -6.61 -6.94
CA TRP A 289 15.06 -5.68 -6.54
C TRP A 289 15.55 -4.55 -5.62
N VAL A 290 16.60 -4.77 -4.84
CA VAL A 290 17.25 -3.75 -3.98
C VAL A 290 17.89 -2.60 -4.78
N ARG A 291 18.03 -2.75 -6.11
CA ARG A 291 18.48 -1.70 -7.04
C ARG A 291 17.34 -0.98 -7.75
N SER A 292 16.09 -1.26 -7.39
CA SER A 292 14.91 -0.59 -7.93
C SER A 292 15.01 0.93 -7.82
N SER A 293 14.36 1.63 -8.76
CA SER A 293 14.15 3.08 -8.68
C SER A 293 13.46 3.52 -7.38
N MET A 294 12.67 2.62 -6.75
CA MET A 294 12.02 2.88 -5.47
C MET A 294 13.01 3.28 -4.37
N TRP A 295 14.23 2.74 -4.41
CA TRP A 295 15.26 2.93 -3.38
C TRP A 295 16.23 4.07 -3.68
N ARG A 296 15.93 4.89 -4.70
CA ARG A 296 16.71 6.09 -4.97
C ARG A 296 16.60 7.06 -3.78
N GLY A 297 17.68 7.81 -3.55
CA GLY A 297 17.74 8.79 -2.46
C GLY A 297 16.68 9.88 -2.57
N ASP A 298 16.27 10.28 -3.78
CA ASP A 298 15.21 11.25 -4.02
C ASP A 298 13.79 10.66 -3.95
N TRP A 299 13.63 9.34 -3.73
CA TRP A 299 12.34 8.66 -3.56
C TRP A 299 12.21 8.14 -2.13
N PHE A 300 12.29 6.83 -1.89
CA PHE A 300 12.12 6.23 -0.55
C PHE A 300 13.45 5.96 0.17
N GLY A 301 14.60 6.19 -0.47
CA GLY A 301 15.91 5.94 0.10
C GLY A 301 16.27 4.45 0.17
N THR A 302 17.51 4.15 0.57
CA THR A 302 18.04 2.78 0.57
C THR A 302 17.21 1.83 1.45
N VAL A 303 17.07 0.58 0.99
CA VAL A 303 16.45 -0.52 1.74
C VAL A 303 17.49 -1.36 2.50
N THR A 304 18.78 -1.10 2.25
CA THR A 304 19.89 -1.76 2.95
C THR A 304 20.92 -0.69 3.37
N PRO A 305 20.63 0.11 4.41
CA PRO A 305 21.62 1.01 4.97
C PRO A 305 22.85 0.24 5.44
N LYS A 306 24.04 0.79 5.23
CA LYS A 306 25.32 0.09 5.52
C LYS A 306 25.84 0.31 6.93
N ASN A 307 25.25 1.23 7.69
CA ASN A 307 25.64 1.48 9.06
C ASN A 307 25.11 0.38 9.98
N SER A 308 25.82 0.12 11.09
CA SER A 308 25.50 -0.95 12.05
C SER A 308 24.19 -0.75 12.81
N LEU A 309 23.55 0.41 12.69
CA LEU A 309 22.25 0.69 13.29
C LEU A 309 21.10 0.50 12.31
N HIS A 310 21.39 0.17 11.05
CA HIS A 310 20.43 0.00 9.97
C HIS A 310 19.57 1.25 9.74
N VAL A 311 20.07 2.43 10.10
CA VAL A 311 19.38 3.71 9.94
C VAL A 311 19.44 4.15 8.49
N VAL A 312 18.32 4.56 7.89
CA VAL A 312 18.35 5.24 6.60
C VAL A 312 19.11 6.56 6.77
N ASP A 313 20.32 6.65 6.23
CA ASP A 313 21.29 7.74 6.47
C ASP A 313 21.56 8.62 5.24
N GLU A 314 20.90 8.33 4.12
CA GLU A 314 21.02 9.07 2.86
C GLU A 314 19.64 9.32 2.21
N GLY A 315 19.56 10.37 1.38
CA GLY A 315 18.34 10.72 0.65
C GLY A 315 17.32 11.54 1.43
N LEU A 316 16.10 11.62 0.89
CA LEU A 316 14.97 12.39 1.41
C LEU A 316 14.56 11.98 2.83
N TRP A 317 14.78 10.70 3.17
CA TRP A 317 14.37 10.12 4.44
C TRP A 317 15.55 9.90 5.40
N ALA A 318 16.72 10.47 5.11
CA ALA A 318 17.91 10.37 5.95
C ALA A 318 17.62 10.85 7.38
N TYR A 319 17.91 10.02 8.37
CA TYR A 319 17.72 10.30 9.79
C TYR A 319 16.30 10.76 10.14
N THR A 320 15.29 10.24 9.44
CA THR A 320 13.88 10.47 9.77
C THR A 320 13.62 10.01 11.22
N PRO A 321 13.24 10.90 12.14
CA PRO A 321 13.09 10.55 13.54
C PRO A 321 11.81 9.77 13.80
N LEU A 322 11.89 8.78 14.69
CA LEU A 322 10.72 8.17 15.31
C LEU A 322 10.29 9.01 16.52
N LEU A 323 9.00 9.05 16.86
CA LEU A 323 8.55 9.78 18.03
C LEU A 323 9.14 9.15 19.30
N SER A 324 10.03 9.90 19.95
CA SER A 324 10.67 9.51 21.21
C SER A 324 9.92 10.08 22.42
N LYS A 325 10.17 9.53 23.61
CA LYS A 325 9.44 9.90 24.85
C LYS A 325 7.92 9.81 24.69
N ALA A 326 7.47 8.86 23.88
CA ALA A 326 6.09 8.73 23.43
C ALA A 326 5.13 8.22 24.52
N ARG A 327 5.61 7.87 25.72
CA ARG A 327 4.77 7.34 26.82
C ARG A 327 3.67 8.30 27.29
N ALA A 328 3.89 9.61 27.15
CA ALA A 328 2.86 10.61 27.44
C ALA A 328 1.84 10.76 26.29
N TYR A 329 2.20 10.32 25.09
CA TYR A 329 1.40 10.42 23.88
C TYR A 329 0.61 9.13 23.60
N SER A 330 1.18 7.96 23.86
CA SER A 330 0.62 6.64 23.57
C SER A 330 0.90 5.65 24.71
N ASN A 331 -0.06 4.78 24.98
CA ASN A 331 0.13 3.62 25.87
C ASN A 331 0.94 2.49 25.20
N TYR A 332 1.16 2.58 23.89
CA TYR A 332 1.91 1.62 23.10
C TYR A 332 3.24 2.24 22.72
N THR A 333 4.27 1.84 23.45
CA THR A 333 5.67 2.19 23.20
C THR A 333 6.52 0.97 23.50
N ASN A 334 7.71 0.89 22.92
CA ASN A 334 8.67 -0.10 23.36
C ASN A 334 9.35 0.27 24.70
N ALA A 335 10.25 -0.60 25.16
CA ALA A 335 10.98 -0.43 26.43
C ALA A 335 11.79 0.87 26.53
N TYR A 336 12.17 1.49 25.40
CA TYR A 336 12.90 2.76 25.38
C TYR A 336 11.96 3.98 25.32
N GLY A 337 10.66 3.77 25.20
CA GLY A 337 9.66 4.83 25.08
C GLY A 337 9.58 5.45 23.69
N LEU A 338 10.02 4.72 22.65
CA LEU A 338 9.75 5.05 21.25
C LEU A 338 8.31 4.64 20.90
N LEU A 339 7.64 5.38 20.02
CA LEU A 339 6.32 5.04 19.50
C LEU A 339 6.43 3.81 18.57
N MET A 340 6.53 2.64 19.20
CA MET A 340 6.84 1.36 18.60
C MET A 340 6.03 0.26 19.29
N ALA A 341 5.94 -0.90 18.64
CA ALA A 341 5.33 -2.09 19.25
C ALA A 341 6.00 -2.43 20.59
N PRO A 342 5.25 -2.83 21.64
CA PRO A 342 5.81 -3.16 22.95
C PRO A 342 6.88 -4.25 22.94
N TRP A 343 6.83 -5.16 21.96
CA TRP A 343 7.78 -6.26 21.81
C TRP A 343 8.99 -5.93 20.92
N ASN A 344 9.03 -4.77 20.27
CA ASN A 344 10.17 -4.38 19.45
C ASN A 344 11.25 -3.74 20.32
N THR A 345 12.38 -4.42 20.51
CA THR A 345 13.42 -4.01 21.47
C THR A 345 14.47 -3.08 20.87
N ILE A 346 14.23 -2.51 19.69
CA ILE A 346 15.13 -1.54 19.07
C ILE A 346 15.20 -0.22 19.86
N LYS A 347 16.41 0.27 20.14
CA LYS A 347 16.62 1.57 20.82
C LYS A 347 16.90 2.74 19.89
N THR A 348 17.03 2.46 18.59
CA THR A 348 17.36 3.45 17.56
C THR A 348 16.16 4.37 17.31
N PRO A 349 16.25 5.69 17.55
CA PRO A 349 15.13 6.62 17.41
C PRO A 349 14.96 7.16 15.98
N TYR A 350 15.32 6.36 14.97
CA TYR A 350 15.30 6.75 13.56
C TYR A 350 14.69 5.64 12.70
N LEU A 351 14.22 6.00 11.50
CA LEU A 351 13.80 5.06 10.47
C LEU A 351 14.91 4.04 10.19
N THR A 352 14.58 2.76 10.31
CA THR A 352 15.52 1.65 10.09
C THR A 352 14.96 0.60 9.14
N ARG A 353 15.84 0.02 8.31
CA ARG A 353 15.50 -1.02 7.31
C ARG A 353 16.64 -2.02 7.14
N ASP A 354 16.31 -3.24 6.76
CA ASP A 354 17.31 -4.24 6.36
C ASP A 354 16.74 -5.27 5.38
N ALA A 355 17.05 -5.12 4.09
CA ALA A 355 16.67 -6.10 3.06
C ALA A 355 17.53 -7.37 3.01
N THR A 356 18.44 -7.61 3.96
CA THR A 356 19.41 -8.72 3.90
C THR A 356 19.16 -9.82 4.91
N GLN A 357 18.42 -9.54 5.98
CA GLN A 357 18.15 -10.51 7.04
C GLN A 357 16.78 -10.36 7.70
N LEU A 358 16.20 -11.51 8.04
CA LEU A 358 15.05 -11.66 8.91
C LEU A 358 15.40 -12.59 10.07
N TRP A 359 15.68 -12.01 11.23
CA TRP A 359 16.05 -12.75 12.45
C TRP A 359 17.24 -13.69 12.23
N GLY A 360 18.23 -13.18 11.49
CA GLY A 360 19.47 -13.86 11.12
C GLY A 360 19.33 -14.96 10.07
N TRP A 361 18.18 -15.01 9.37
CA TRP A 361 18.06 -15.73 8.10
C TRP A 361 18.38 -14.79 6.96
N HIS A 362 19.16 -15.25 5.99
CA HIS A 362 19.28 -14.51 4.75
C HIS A 362 17.98 -14.59 3.96
N HIS A 363 17.52 -13.46 3.39
CA HIS A 363 16.35 -13.50 2.52
C HIS A 363 16.62 -14.43 1.35
N LYS A 364 15.86 -15.52 1.31
CA LYS A 364 15.84 -16.46 0.19
C LYS A 364 14.49 -16.28 -0.49
N GLY A 365 14.47 -15.49 -1.56
CA GLY A 365 13.25 -15.24 -2.34
C GLY A 365 13.13 -13.78 -2.81
N GLY A 366 12.31 -13.57 -3.83
CA GLY A 366 11.98 -12.24 -4.35
C GLY A 366 10.80 -11.60 -3.64
N LEU A 367 10.47 -10.36 -4.01
CA LEU A 367 9.24 -9.65 -3.63
C LEU A 367 7.97 -10.39 -4.11
N VAL A 368 6.81 -9.79 -3.93
CA VAL A 368 5.54 -10.29 -4.45
C VAL A 368 5.54 -10.27 -5.99
N SER A 369 5.52 -11.47 -6.60
CA SER A 369 5.60 -11.70 -8.05
C SER A 369 4.22 -11.91 -8.69
N CYS A 370 4.19 -11.94 -10.02
CA CYS A 370 2.98 -12.28 -10.78
C CYS A 370 2.38 -13.64 -10.39
N SER A 371 3.23 -14.66 -10.21
CA SER A 371 2.80 -16.00 -9.80
C SER A 371 2.05 -15.99 -8.46
N LEU A 372 2.37 -15.07 -7.55
CA LEU A 372 1.70 -14.98 -6.25
C LEU A 372 0.32 -14.30 -6.38
N TYR A 373 0.15 -13.34 -7.29
CA TYR A 373 -1.18 -12.80 -7.61
C TYR A 373 -2.05 -13.81 -8.37
N GLU A 374 -1.45 -14.61 -9.25
CA GLU A 374 -2.13 -15.73 -9.91
C GLU A 374 -2.61 -16.77 -8.89
N GLU A 375 -1.74 -17.18 -7.94
CA GLU A 375 -2.11 -18.07 -6.84
C GLU A 375 -3.26 -17.49 -5.99
N GLY A 376 -3.18 -16.20 -5.65
CA GLY A 376 -4.25 -15.51 -4.94
C GLY A 376 -5.59 -15.53 -5.67
N THR A 377 -5.56 -15.47 -7.01
CA THR A 377 -6.76 -15.59 -7.85
C THR A 377 -7.34 -17.00 -7.77
N VAL A 378 -6.50 -18.04 -7.74
CA VAL A 378 -6.94 -19.43 -7.56
C VAL A 378 -7.58 -19.65 -6.19
N MET A 379 -7.00 -19.02 -5.16
CA MET A 379 -7.47 -19.14 -3.78
C MET A 379 -8.71 -18.27 -3.48
N ALA A 380 -9.13 -17.41 -4.40
CA ALA A 380 -10.21 -16.46 -4.20
C ALA A 380 -11.62 -17.09 -4.29
N THR A 381 -11.89 -18.07 -3.43
CA THR A 381 -13.19 -18.76 -3.36
C THR A 381 -14.17 -18.11 -2.40
N SER A 382 -13.71 -17.53 -1.29
CA SER A 382 -14.54 -16.79 -0.33
C SER A 382 -13.84 -15.51 0.14
N PHE A 383 -14.62 -14.57 0.69
CA PHE A 383 -14.09 -13.33 1.27
C PHE A 383 -12.97 -13.60 2.27
N SER A 384 -13.18 -14.57 3.16
CA SER A 384 -12.22 -15.01 4.18
C SER A 384 -10.90 -15.51 3.58
N SER A 385 -10.96 -16.37 2.55
CA SER A 385 -9.74 -16.92 1.92
C SER A 385 -8.91 -15.82 1.26
N VAL A 386 -9.58 -14.83 0.64
CA VAL A 386 -8.92 -13.66 0.05
C VAL A 386 -8.28 -12.79 1.12
N MET A 387 -8.97 -12.46 2.22
CA MET A 387 -8.40 -11.65 3.30
C MET A 387 -7.15 -12.30 3.91
N THR A 388 -7.22 -13.60 4.22
CA THR A 388 -6.09 -14.37 4.76
C THR A 388 -4.89 -14.36 3.81
N PHE A 389 -5.15 -14.62 2.52
CA PHE A 389 -4.09 -14.64 1.51
C PHE A 389 -3.44 -13.27 1.34
N MET A 390 -4.25 -12.22 1.28
CA MET A 390 -3.75 -10.85 1.12
C MET A 390 -2.89 -10.43 2.31
N ASP A 391 -3.32 -10.71 3.54
CA ASP A 391 -2.55 -10.39 4.74
C ASP A 391 -1.24 -11.18 4.82
N LEU A 392 -1.32 -12.52 4.76
CA LEU A 392 -0.18 -13.38 5.06
C LEU A 392 0.82 -13.54 3.91
N SER A 393 0.34 -13.51 2.65
CA SER A 393 1.18 -13.82 1.49
C SER A 393 1.62 -12.57 0.72
N LEU A 394 0.72 -11.61 0.52
CA LEU A 394 1.02 -10.40 -0.25
C LEU A 394 1.56 -9.27 0.64
N HIS A 395 0.88 -8.98 1.74
CA HIS A 395 1.19 -7.86 2.63
C HIS A 395 2.40 -8.16 3.53
N ALA A 396 2.34 -9.20 4.36
CA ALA A 396 3.40 -9.52 5.32
C ALA A 396 4.77 -9.73 4.66
N LYS A 397 4.79 -10.26 3.42
CA LYS A 397 6.01 -10.45 2.65
C LYS A 397 6.72 -9.13 2.34
N LEU A 398 6.01 -8.08 1.91
CA LEU A 398 6.61 -6.78 1.63
C LEU A 398 7.14 -6.12 2.90
N HIS A 399 6.37 -6.18 3.99
CA HIS A 399 6.80 -5.67 5.31
C HIS A 399 8.12 -6.30 5.75
N ALA A 400 8.21 -7.63 5.66
CA ALA A 400 9.38 -8.37 6.09
C ALA A 400 10.60 -8.12 5.18
N TRP A 401 10.44 -8.10 3.87
CA TRP A 401 11.57 -7.94 2.94
C TRP A 401 12.20 -6.55 2.96
N ILE A 402 11.45 -5.53 3.33
CA ILE A 402 11.93 -4.14 3.34
C ILE A 402 12.35 -3.73 4.75
N GLY A 403 11.57 -4.13 5.76
CA GLY A 403 11.84 -3.80 7.15
C GLY A 403 13.03 -4.57 7.71
N GLY A 404 13.08 -5.88 7.49
CA GLY A 404 14.11 -6.76 8.07
C GLY A 404 14.08 -6.87 9.58
N ALA A 405 14.89 -7.79 10.10
CA ALA A 405 15.12 -7.94 11.54
C ALA A 405 16.53 -8.46 11.84
N TRP A 406 17.13 -7.92 12.91
CA TRP A 406 18.53 -8.19 13.28
C TRP A 406 18.73 -8.26 14.80
N ASN A 407 20.00 -8.38 15.22
CA ASN A 407 20.42 -8.46 16.63
C ASN A 407 19.75 -9.64 17.36
N TYR A 408 19.86 -10.82 16.75
CA TYR A 408 19.34 -12.09 17.25
C TYR A 408 20.48 -12.94 17.89
N LEU A 409 20.17 -13.98 18.69
CA LEU A 409 21.15 -14.87 19.32
C LEU A 409 22.10 -15.50 18.28
N GLU A 410 23.40 -15.55 18.57
CA GLU A 410 24.48 -15.79 17.58
C GLU A 410 24.61 -17.25 17.06
N ASP A 411 23.80 -18.20 17.53
CA ASP A 411 23.94 -19.65 17.21
C ASP A 411 22.98 -20.14 16.09
N LEU A 412 22.95 -19.47 14.92
CA LEU A 412 21.85 -19.60 13.94
C LEU A 412 22.00 -20.59 12.78
N GLU A 413 23.21 -21.01 12.39
CA GLU A 413 23.37 -21.79 11.15
C GLU A 413 22.57 -23.12 11.16
N SER A 414 22.50 -23.80 12.32
CA SER A 414 21.76 -25.07 12.44
C SER A 414 20.24 -24.90 12.54
N THR A 415 19.80 -23.71 12.96
CA THR A 415 18.40 -23.35 13.20
C THR A 415 17.73 -22.81 11.95
N GLU A 416 18.45 -21.96 11.19
CA GLU A 416 18.00 -21.41 9.91
C GLU A 416 17.59 -22.51 8.94
N MET A 417 18.43 -23.53 8.77
CA MET A 417 18.13 -24.66 7.88
C MET A 417 16.87 -25.43 8.31
N ARG A 418 16.69 -25.69 9.61
CA ARG A 418 15.55 -26.45 10.12
C ARG A 418 14.25 -25.67 10.03
N LEU A 419 14.24 -24.39 10.37
CA LEU A 419 13.03 -23.55 10.27
C LEU A 419 12.67 -23.24 8.81
N PHE A 420 13.67 -23.09 7.94
CA PHE A 420 13.45 -22.96 6.49
C PHE A 420 12.80 -24.22 5.90
N GLU A 421 13.27 -25.41 6.29
CA GLU A 421 12.65 -26.69 5.91
C GLU A 421 11.20 -26.81 6.40
N LEU A 422 10.89 -26.27 7.59
CA LEU A 422 9.55 -26.37 8.19
C LEU A 422 8.55 -25.38 7.58
N MET A 423 8.93 -24.10 7.46
CA MET A 423 8.01 -23.04 7.02
C MET A 423 8.06 -22.79 5.51
N GLY A 424 9.18 -23.06 4.84
CA GLY A 424 9.44 -22.65 3.45
C GLY A 424 9.77 -21.16 3.30
N SER A 425 10.45 -20.81 2.20
CA SER A 425 10.94 -19.45 1.91
C SER A 425 9.86 -18.37 1.87
N ASN A 426 8.67 -18.70 1.34
CA ASN A 426 7.59 -17.73 1.16
C ASN A 426 6.87 -17.37 2.47
N ASN A 427 7.05 -18.15 3.54
CA ASN A 427 6.37 -17.95 4.81
C ASN A 427 7.22 -17.23 5.87
N GLN A 428 8.42 -16.76 5.54
CA GLN A 428 9.29 -16.05 6.51
C GLN A 428 8.60 -14.82 7.14
N GLY A 429 7.71 -14.15 6.40
CA GLY A 429 6.90 -13.05 6.94
C GLY A 429 5.92 -13.45 8.05
N LYS A 430 5.41 -14.70 8.03
CA LYS A 430 4.51 -15.23 9.07
C LYS A 430 5.18 -15.35 10.43
N TRP A 431 6.51 -15.36 10.46
CA TRP A 431 7.27 -15.41 11.71
C TRP A 431 7.03 -14.18 12.60
N LEU A 432 6.70 -13.02 12.01
CA LEU A 432 6.26 -11.86 12.77
C LEU A 432 4.96 -12.16 13.54
N GLU A 433 3.98 -12.76 12.88
CA GLU A 433 2.68 -13.07 13.49
C GLU A 433 2.81 -14.11 14.60
N ILE A 434 3.66 -15.12 14.41
CA ILE A 434 3.98 -16.10 15.46
C ILE A 434 4.58 -15.39 16.69
N LYS A 435 5.55 -14.50 16.49
CA LYS A 435 6.19 -13.71 17.55
C LYS A 435 5.20 -12.82 18.31
N LYS A 436 4.37 -12.07 17.58
CA LYS A 436 3.29 -11.26 18.15
C LYS A 436 2.37 -12.10 19.01
N ARG A 437 2.00 -13.27 18.50
CA ARG A 437 1.13 -14.20 19.20
C ARG A 437 1.79 -14.71 20.48
N LEU A 438 3.03 -15.20 20.45
CA LEU A 438 3.73 -15.62 21.69
C LEU A 438 3.77 -14.51 22.75
N TRP A 439 3.88 -13.25 22.36
CA TRP A 439 3.76 -12.11 23.27
C TRP A 439 2.33 -11.91 23.80
N ARG A 440 1.30 -11.98 22.94
CA ARG A 440 -0.13 -11.88 23.35
C ARG A 440 -0.58 -12.99 24.28
N TRP A 441 -0.07 -14.20 24.07
CA TRP A 441 -0.26 -15.36 24.98
C TRP A 441 0.51 -15.23 26.28
N GLY A 442 1.37 -14.21 26.40
CA GLY A 442 2.22 -14.00 27.55
C GLY A 442 3.29 -15.07 27.71
N ILE A 443 3.54 -15.87 26.68
CA ILE A 443 4.67 -16.81 26.62
C ILE A 443 5.97 -16.02 26.51
N SER A 444 5.99 -14.97 25.68
CA SER A 444 7.07 -13.99 25.63
C SER A 444 6.75 -12.78 26.50
N GLN A 445 7.65 -12.43 27.41
CA GLN A 445 7.56 -11.21 28.23
C GLN A 445 8.67 -10.25 27.85
N CYS A 446 8.29 -9.02 27.49
CA CYS A 446 9.22 -7.96 27.11
C CYS A 446 9.39 -6.93 28.23
N PRO A 447 10.61 -6.37 28.43
CA PRO A 447 10.83 -5.30 29.39
C PRO A 447 9.93 -4.09 29.13
N GLN A 448 9.38 -3.50 30.20
CA GLN A 448 8.58 -2.27 30.11
C GLN A 448 9.45 -1.00 30.06
N TYR A 449 10.69 -1.12 30.53
CA TYR A 449 11.65 -0.02 30.57
C TYR A 449 13.07 -0.53 30.38
N CYS A 450 13.83 0.15 29.52
CA CYS A 450 15.27 0.04 29.39
C CYS A 450 15.87 1.44 29.28
N SER A 451 17.03 1.65 29.89
CA SER A 451 17.80 2.88 29.75
C SER A 451 18.63 2.87 28.46
N GLU A 452 19.02 4.04 27.94
CA GLU A 452 19.77 4.15 26.67
C GLU A 452 21.11 3.38 26.68
N ASP A 453 21.74 3.26 27.85
CA ASP A 453 22.99 2.53 28.09
C ASP A 453 22.78 1.02 28.30
N THR A 454 21.53 0.53 28.38
CA THR A 454 21.25 -0.89 28.46
C THR A 454 21.80 -1.60 27.21
N PRO A 455 22.64 -2.64 27.36
CA PRO A 455 23.09 -3.45 26.22
C PRO A 455 21.90 -4.12 25.54
N ALA A 456 21.91 -4.21 24.20
CA ALA A 456 20.76 -4.74 23.46
C ALA A 456 20.37 -6.16 23.91
N ARG A 457 21.35 -7.02 24.21
CA ARG A 457 21.11 -8.37 24.77
C ARG A 457 20.37 -8.40 26.11
N ALA A 458 20.47 -7.34 26.91
CA ALA A 458 19.86 -7.24 28.23
C ALA A 458 18.46 -6.60 28.20
N CYS A 459 18.10 -5.96 27.09
CA CYS A 459 16.76 -5.42 26.86
C CYS A 459 16.07 -6.26 25.78
N ASN A 460 15.78 -7.52 26.07
CA ASN A 460 15.13 -8.43 25.14
C ASN A 460 13.94 -9.13 25.80
N CYS A 461 13.02 -9.61 24.98
CA CYS A 461 11.94 -10.43 25.46
C CYS A 461 12.44 -11.83 25.84
N GLU A 462 11.90 -12.38 26.92
CA GLU A 462 12.30 -13.66 27.49
C GLU A 462 11.08 -14.57 27.71
N LEU A 463 11.35 -15.87 27.91
CA LEU A 463 10.30 -16.84 28.17
C LEU A 463 9.73 -16.52 29.54
N ASN A 464 8.41 -16.36 29.62
CA ASN A 464 7.73 -16.14 30.88
C ASN A 464 8.07 -17.29 31.86
N PRO A 465 8.56 -16.99 33.08
CA PRO A 465 8.95 -18.00 34.06
C PRO A 465 7.86 -19.03 34.38
N TYR A 466 6.58 -18.70 34.16
CA TYR A 466 5.48 -19.65 34.27
C TYR A 466 5.67 -20.90 33.38
N PHE A 467 6.21 -20.71 32.17
CA PHE A 467 6.46 -21.80 31.22
C PHE A 467 7.82 -22.49 31.41
N ALA A 468 8.60 -22.13 32.42
CA ALA A 468 9.95 -22.68 32.62
C ALA A 468 9.96 -24.20 32.90
N ASN A 469 8.86 -24.75 33.40
CA ASN A 469 8.71 -26.18 33.69
C ASN A 469 8.01 -26.98 32.57
N TYR A 470 7.63 -26.31 31.47
CA TYR A 470 6.99 -26.95 30.32
C TYR A 470 8.04 -27.29 29.27
N THR A 471 7.84 -28.38 28.53
CA THR A 471 8.66 -28.63 27.34
C THR A 471 8.28 -27.64 26.24
N ALA A 472 9.19 -27.39 25.30
CA ALA A 472 8.89 -26.49 24.21
C ALA A 472 7.77 -27.02 23.30
N TYR A 473 7.66 -28.35 23.15
CA TYR A 473 6.53 -28.97 22.49
C TYR A 473 5.22 -28.63 23.20
N GLU A 474 5.15 -28.75 24.54
CA GLU A 474 3.96 -28.41 25.31
C GLU A 474 3.57 -26.94 25.17
N VAL A 475 4.54 -26.02 25.22
CA VAL A 475 4.28 -24.58 25.06
C VAL A 475 3.76 -24.25 23.66
N LEU A 476 4.38 -24.81 22.61
CA LEU A 476 3.96 -24.57 21.22
C LEU A 476 2.62 -25.26 20.90
N SER A 477 2.36 -26.45 21.46
CA SER A 477 1.04 -27.11 21.43
C SER A 477 0.00 -26.22 22.09
N TYR A 478 0.30 -25.70 23.28
CA TYR A 478 -0.60 -24.86 24.06
C TYR A 478 -1.01 -23.59 23.30
N ALA A 479 -0.06 -22.96 22.61
CA ALA A 479 -0.31 -21.78 21.79
C ALA A 479 -0.92 -22.08 20.40
N ASN A 480 -1.18 -23.34 20.06
CA ASN A 480 -1.60 -23.79 18.74
C ASN A 480 -0.66 -23.34 17.60
N MET A 481 0.66 -23.41 17.82
CA MET A 481 1.68 -22.91 16.87
C MET A 481 1.99 -23.88 15.73
N PHE A 482 1.62 -25.15 15.88
CA PHE A 482 1.99 -26.16 14.92
C PHE A 482 1.28 -26.00 13.57
N ASP A 483 0.02 -25.58 13.57
CA ASP A 483 -0.71 -25.30 12.33
C ASP A 483 -0.05 -24.16 11.54
N ASP A 484 0.41 -23.11 12.22
CA ASP A 484 1.09 -21.97 11.60
C ASP A 484 2.48 -22.34 11.06
N LEU A 485 3.20 -23.18 11.81
CA LEU A 485 4.58 -23.57 11.53
C LEU A 485 4.71 -24.63 10.43
N LEU A 486 3.74 -25.55 10.35
CA LEU A 486 3.83 -26.75 9.53
C LEU A 486 2.76 -26.79 8.42
N GLY A 487 1.84 -25.83 8.39
CA GLY A 487 0.60 -25.93 7.60
C GLY A 487 -0.34 -26.99 8.17
N ASN A 488 -1.55 -27.14 7.61
CA ASN A 488 -2.55 -28.14 8.07
C ASN A 488 -1.95 -29.56 8.18
N VAL A 489 -1.49 -29.94 9.38
CA VAL A 489 -0.82 -31.23 9.58
C VAL A 489 -1.87 -32.29 9.89
N THR A 490 -1.99 -33.28 9.01
CA THR A 490 -2.78 -34.49 9.27
C THR A 490 -2.08 -35.47 10.21
N ASN A 491 -0.81 -35.21 10.55
CA ASN A 491 0.02 -36.01 11.46
C ASN A 491 0.50 -35.15 12.64
N PRO A 492 0.58 -35.69 13.86
CA PRO A 492 1.12 -34.94 14.99
C PRO A 492 2.58 -34.53 14.72
N PRO A 493 2.98 -33.30 15.06
CA PRO A 493 4.36 -32.86 14.92
C PRO A 493 5.30 -33.80 15.68
N PRO A 494 6.49 -34.11 15.15
CA PRO A 494 7.44 -35.00 15.82
C PRO A 494 7.76 -34.46 17.21
N GLN A 495 7.66 -35.29 18.25
CA GLN A 495 8.00 -34.93 19.64
C GLN A 495 9.52 -34.86 19.82
N ASN A 496 10.16 -33.94 19.11
CA ASN A 496 11.59 -33.67 19.18
C ASN A 496 11.82 -32.33 19.89
N ASP A 497 11.96 -32.36 21.21
CA ASP A 497 12.14 -31.16 22.04
C ASP A 497 13.39 -30.35 21.70
N SER A 498 14.41 -30.94 21.05
CA SER A 498 15.58 -30.17 20.61
C SER A 498 15.24 -29.20 19.49
N ILE A 499 14.37 -29.59 18.55
CA ILE A 499 13.93 -28.70 17.46
C ILE A 499 12.99 -27.65 18.03
N TRP A 500 11.98 -28.07 18.80
CA TRP A 500 10.98 -27.16 19.34
C TRP A 500 11.53 -26.21 20.39
N GLY A 501 12.51 -26.64 21.18
CA GLY A 501 13.22 -25.77 22.13
C GLY A 501 13.90 -24.60 21.45
N GLU A 502 14.44 -24.84 20.26
CA GLU A 502 15.02 -23.80 19.44
C GLU A 502 13.94 -22.91 18.81
N VAL A 503 12.90 -23.50 18.20
CA VAL A 503 11.77 -22.72 17.65
C VAL A 503 11.15 -21.79 18.70
N LEU A 504 10.94 -22.28 19.93
CA LEU A 504 10.39 -21.48 21.01
C LEU A 504 11.35 -20.36 21.45
N ARG A 505 12.65 -20.66 21.61
CA ARG A 505 13.67 -19.65 21.91
C ARG A 505 13.72 -18.56 20.83
N GLN A 506 13.59 -18.97 19.57
CA GLN A 506 13.49 -18.13 18.39
C GLN A 506 12.23 -17.27 18.41
N GLY A 507 11.07 -17.85 18.71
CA GLY A 507 9.80 -17.14 18.77
C GLY A 507 9.74 -16.13 19.92
N VAL A 508 10.33 -16.46 21.06
CA VAL A 508 10.32 -15.60 22.26
C VAL A 508 11.20 -14.36 22.10
N ASN A 509 12.39 -14.51 21.52
CA ASN A 509 13.28 -13.38 21.30
C ASN A 509 12.87 -12.61 20.03
N ASN A 510 12.34 -11.40 20.20
CA ASN A 510 11.83 -10.60 19.10
C ASN A 510 12.92 -9.91 18.25
N GLY A 511 14.14 -9.81 18.77
CA GLY A 511 15.23 -9.05 18.16
C GLY A 511 14.86 -7.60 17.89
N HIS A 512 15.64 -6.94 17.04
CA HIS A 512 15.28 -5.64 16.50
C HIS A 512 14.49 -5.83 15.21
N GLN A 513 13.27 -5.31 15.17
CA GLN A 513 12.47 -5.28 13.94
C GLN A 513 12.64 -3.91 13.30
N GLY A 514 12.96 -3.88 12.01
CA GLY A 514 12.99 -2.63 11.25
C GLY A 514 11.61 -1.97 11.20
N THR A 515 11.59 -0.71 10.82
CA THR A 515 10.40 0.14 11.00
C THR A 515 9.21 -0.44 10.25
N LEU A 516 9.37 -0.77 8.96
CA LEU A 516 8.28 -1.35 8.15
C LEU A 516 7.87 -2.76 8.61
N LEU A 517 8.76 -3.57 9.17
CA LEU A 517 8.39 -4.90 9.66
C LEU A 517 7.53 -4.82 10.93
N SER A 518 7.68 -3.77 11.74
CA SER A 518 6.99 -3.66 13.03
C SER A 518 5.53 -3.18 12.90
N ASP A 519 4.74 -3.30 13.96
CA ASP A 519 3.40 -2.67 14.08
C ASP A 519 3.42 -1.14 14.10
N ALA A 520 4.61 -0.55 14.03
CA ALA A 520 4.80 0.87 13.86
C ALA A 520 5.20 1.22 12.42
N SER A 521 4.92 0.31 11.48
CA SER A 521 5.20 0.39 10.05
C SER A 521 4.73 1.67 9.34
N PRO A 522 3.66 2.38 9.76
CA PRO A 522 3.31 3.65 9.12
C PRO A 522 4.37 4.76 9.25
N GLN A 523 5.36 4.58 10.15
CA GLN A 523 6.53 5.48 10.25
C GLN A 523 7.48 5.34 9.06
N ASP A 524 7.43 4.22 8.33
CA ASP A 524 8.17 4.06 7.10
C ASP A 524 7.31 4.59 5.93
N PRO A 525 7.79 5.56 5.13
CA PRO A 525 7.03 6.13 4.02
C PRO A 525 6.60 5.09 2.96
N VAL A 526 7.27 3.95 2.87
CA VAL A 526 6.93 2.87 1.92
C VAL A 526 5.62 2.17 2.29
N PHE A 527 5.22 2.21 3.57
CA PHE A 527 3.92 1.70 4.03
C PHE A 527 2.76 2.23 3.17
N TRP A 528 2.85 3.50 2.77
CA TRP A 528 1.77 4.20 2.09
C TRP A 528 1.71 3.99 0.59
N VAL A 529 2.58 3.16 0.02
CA VAL A 529 2.51 2.77 -1.40
C VAL A 529 2.34 1.26 -1.62
N ILE A 530 2.47 0.45 -0.57
CA ILE A 530 2.30 -1.01 -0.68
C ILE A 530 0.81 -1.40 -0.66
N HIS A 531 0.03 -0.94 0.32
CA HIS A 531 -1.35 -1.40 0.61
C HIS A 531 -2.34 -1.21 -0.54
N GLN A 532 -2.16 -0.16 -1.34
CA GLN A 532 -3.03 0.15 -2.46
C GLN A 532 -2.95 -0.92 -3.55
N MET A 533 -1.84 -1.64 -3.64
CA MET A 533 -1.68 -2.75 -4.58
C MET A 533 -2.54 -3.95 -4.18
N GLN A 534 -2.65 -4.23 -2.88
CA GLN A 534 -3.58 -5.21 -2.33
C GLN A 534 -5.03 -4.80 -2.59
N GLU A 535 -5.39 -3.55 -2.27
CA GLU A 535 -6.73 -3.02 -2.58
C GLU A 535 -7.07 -3.13 -4.07
N ARG A 536 -6.14 -2.74 -4.96
CA ARG A 536 -6.32 -2.85 -6.42
C ARG A 536 -6.55 -4.30 -6.85
N PHE A 537 -5.78 -5.25 -6.31
CA PHE A 537 -5.97 -6.67 -6.56
C PHE A 537 -7.37 -7.13 -6.14
N PHE A 538 -7.83 -6.73 -4.96
CA PHE A 538 -9.17 -7.04 -4.49
C PHE A 538 -10.26 -6.43 -5.39
N HIS A 539 -10.06 -5.19 -5.84
CA HIS A 539 -10.94 -4.53 -6.79
C HIS A 539 -11.03 -5.29 -8.12
N ALA A 540 -9.90 -5.82 -8.61
CA ALA A 540 -9.88 -6.68 -9.79
C ALA A 540 -10.72 -7.94 -9.56
N LEU A 541 -10.51 -8.68 -8.45
CA LEU A 541 -11.27 -9.89 -8.13
C LEU A 541 -12.79 -9.62 -8.09
N ARG A 542 -13.20 -8.52 -7.46
CA ARG A 542 -14.61 -8.10 -7.41
C ARG A 542 -15.17 -7.79 -8.80
N TRP A 543 -14.39 -7.16 -9.69
CA TRP A 543 -14.81 -6.94 -11.07
C TRP A 543 -14.99 -8.25 -11.83
N TYR A 544 -14.03 -9.18 -11.78
CA TYR A 544 -14.15 -10.49 -12.44
C TYR A 544 -15.32 -11.31 -11.91
N ALA A 545 -15.62 -11.21 -10.61
CA ALA A 545 -16.79 -11.84 -10.03
C ALA A 545 -18.09 -11.25 -10.60
N ASN A 546 -18.15 -9.93 -10.76
CA ASN A 546 -19.32 -9.24 -11.32
C ASN A 546 -19.53 -9.55 -12.81
N THR A 547 -18.46 -9.80 -13.57
CA THR A 547 -18.54 -10.21 -14.98
C THR A 547 -18.70 -11.72 -15.19
N SER A 548 -18.95 -12.49 -14.12
CA SER A 548 -19.04 -13.96 -14.12
C SER A 548 -17.78 -14.67 -14.66
N THR A 549 -16.63 -13.99 -14.64
CA THR A 549 -15.34 -14.57 -15.08
C THR A 549 -14.65 -15.34 -13.96
N LEU A 550 -14.95 -15.01 -12.69
CA LEU A 550 -14.43 -15.65 -11.49
C LEU A 550 -15.58 -16.03 -10.55
N ILE A 551 -15.53 -17.22 -9.95
CA ILE A 551 -16.45 -17.60 -8.86
C ILE A 551 -15.81 -17.16 -7.55
N PHE A 552 -16.35 -16.11 -6.93
CA PHE A 552 -15.85 -15.54 -5.69
C PHE A 552 -17.03 -15.16 -4.79
N ASP A 553 -17.17 -15.86 -3.66
CA ASP A 553 -18.18 -15.51 -2.66
C ASP A 553 -17.78 -14.22 -1.91
N GLN A 554 -18.50 -13.15 -2.23
CA GLN A 554 -18.29 -11.81 -1.72
C GLN A 554 -19.01 -11.53 -0.39
N HIS A 555 -19.57 -12.55 0.27
CA HIS A 555 -20.20 -12.38 1.57
C HIS A 555 -19.17 -11.92 2.62
N TYR A 556 -19.36 -10.71 3.15
CA TYR A 556 -18.48 -10.17 4.19
C TYR A 556 -18.64 -10.99 5.48
N GLY A 557 -17.54 -11.56 5.96
CA GLY A 557 -17.51 -12.25 7.23
C GLY A 557 -16.48 -13.36 7.27
N ASP A 558 -16.30 -13.91 8.46
CA ASP A 558 -15.55 -15.13 8.68
C ASP A 558 -16.47 -16.33 8.47
N ASP A 559 -16.11 -17.23 7.56
CA ASP A 559 -16.76 -18.53 7.37
C ASP A 559 -16.18 -19.61 8.30
N GLY A 560 -15.34 -19.20 9.26
CA GLY A 560 -14.59 -20.04 10.17
C GLY A 560 -13.21 -20.45 9.64
N SER A 561 -12.81 -19.97 8.45
CA SER A 561 -11.47 -20.19 7.89
C SER A 561 -10.47 -19.09 8.25
N LEU A 562 -10.91 -17.94 8.77
CA LEU A 562 -10.00 -16.97 9.37
C LEU A 562 -9.51 -17.55 10.69
N GLN A 563 -8.26 -18.00 10.68
CA GLN A 563 -7.63 -18.36 11.92
C GLN A 563 -7.33 -17.08 12.70
N HIS A 564 -7.44 -17.20 14.03
CA HIS A 564 -6.82 -16.36 15.05
C HIS A 564 -7.65 -15.18 15.57
N ASP A 565 -8.47 -15.43 16.60
CA ASP A 565 -8.54 -14.59 17.79
C ASP A 565 -9.21 -15.30 18.99
N PHE A 566 -8.93 -14.79 20.20
CA PHE A 566 -8.94 -15.55 21.46
C PHE A 566 -10.24 -15.44 22.27
N ASP A 567 -10.69 -16.55 22.87
CA ASP A 567 -11.77 -16.54 23.86
C ASP A 567 -11.21 -16.41 25.29
N TRP A 568 -11.45 -15.25 25.90
CA TRP A 568 -11.01 -14.93 27.26
C TRP A 568 -12.11 -15.16 28.33
N THR A 569 -13.26 -15.77 27.99
CA THR A 569 -14.45 -15.84 28.88
C THR A 569 -14.25 -16.52 30.22
N ASN A 570 -13.24 -17.38 30.39
CA ASN A 570 -13.03 -18.17 31.61
C ASN A 570 -11.58 -18.15 32.10
N VAL A 571 -10.84 -17.06 31.81
CA VAL A 571 -9.46 -16.88 32.30
C VAL A 571 -9.48 -16.26 33.69
N ASP A 572 -9.70 -17.11 34.71
CA ASP A 572 -9.52 -16.73 36.11
C ASP A 572 -8.06 -17.00 36.54
N GLY A 573 -7.20 -15.98 36.42
CA GLY A 573 -5.77 -16.05 36.76
C GLY A 573 -4.96 -14.94 36.08
N PRO A 574 -3.62 -14.88 36.25
CA PRO A 574 -2.80 -14.05 35.37
C PRO A 574 -3.08 -14.44 33.90
N PRO A 575 -2.92 -13.51 32.93
CA PRO A 575 -3.59 -13.49 31.62
C PRO A 575 -3.17 -14.59 30.61
N PHE A 576 -3.01 -15.84 31.05
CA PHE A 576 -2.28 -16.89 30.32
C PHE A 576 -3.11 -18.15 30.05
N LEU A 577 -4.44 -18.14 30.22
CA LEU A 577 -5.30 -19.32 30.07
C LEU A 577 -6.49 -19.15 29.11
N ALA A 578 -6.37 -18.32 28.06
CA ALA A 578 -7.43 -18.20 27.05
C ALA A 578 -7.64 -19.52 26.31
N ASN A 579 -8.90 -19.90 26.10
CA ASN A 579 -9.23 -21.08 25.31
C ASN A 579 -9.13 -20.70 23.83
N VAL A 580 -8.41 -21.48 23.03
CA VAL A 580 -8.31 -21.26 21.58
C VAL A 580 -9.59 -21.80 20.96
N SER A 581 -10.66 -21.00 20.98
CA SER A 581 -11.86 -21.40 20.28
C SER A 581 -12.62 -20.19 19.76
N LYS A 582 -12.39 -19.93 18.47
CA LYS A 582 -13.23 -19.15 17.55
C LYS A 582 -13.26 -17.64 17.80
N TRP A 583 -13.30 -16.90 16.70
CA TRP A 583 -13.66 -15.48 16.68
C TRP A 583 -14.96 -15.26 17.46
N GLY A 584 -14.83 -14.75 18.68
CA GLY A 584 -15.95 -14.28 19.48
C GLY A 584 -16.15 -12.80 19.26
N HIS A 585 -17.34 -12.39 18.80
CA HIS A 585 -17.75 -10.98 18.64
C HIS A 585 -17.47 -10.10 19.87
N TYR A 586 -17.37 -10.71 21.05
CA TYR A 586 -17.10 -10.02 22.31
C TYR A 586 -15.62 -9.69 22.54
N TRP A 587 -14.66 -10.39 21.92
CA TRP A 587 -13.25 -10.35 22.33
C TRP A 587 -12.36 -9.53 21.42
N CYS A 588 -12.72 -9.42 20.15
CA CYS A 588 -12.09 -8.51 19.22
C CYS A 588 -13.10 -7.62 18.48
N PRO A 589 -13.69 -6.63 19.16
CA PRO A 589 -14.61 -5.70 18.51
C PRO A 589 -13.82 -4.81 17.53
N GLY A 590 -14.38 -4.59 16.35
CA GLY A 590 -13.81 -3.76 15.28
C GLY A 590 -13.67 -4.50 13.95
N THR A 591 -13.78 -5.83 13.94
CA THR A 591 -13.45 -6.65 12.77
C THR A 591 -14.68 -7.23 12.06
N PHE A 592 -15.78 -7.40 12.79
CA PHE A 592 -16.99 -8.03 12.27
C PHE A 592 -17.76 -7.09 11.35
N GLY A 593 -18.64 -7.64 10.52
CA GLY A 593 -19.38 -6.86 9.53
C GLY A 593 -20.16 -5.68 10.11
N ASN A 594 -20.72 -5.84 11.31
CA ASN A 594 -21.51 -4.80 12.00
C ASN A 594 -20.66 -3.89 12.90
N ASP A 595 -19.36 -4.15 13.06
CA ASP A 595 -18.49 -3.26 13.80
C ASP A 595 -18.17 -2.01 12.99
N ILE A 596 -17.90 -0.91 13.69
CA ILE A 596 -17.64 0.39 13.08
C ILE A 596 -16.19 0.51 12.63
N VAL A 597 -15.99 0.95 11.38
CA VAL A 597 -14.69 1.36 10.86
C VAL A 597 -14.17 2.55 11.67
N PRO A 598 -12.92 2.55 12.17
CA PRO A 598 -12.44 3.54 13.14
C PRO A 598 -12.10 4.91 12.55
N PHE A 599 -12.76 5.30 11.45
CA PHE A 599 -12.56 6.54 10.72
C PHE A 599 -13.91 7.12 10.29
N TRP A 600 -13.95 8.44 10.07
CA TRP A 600 -15.18 9.13 9.65
C TRP A 600 -14.86 10.17 8.57
N GLY A 601 -15.87 10.54 7.78
CA GLY A 601 -15.71 11.53 6.72
C GLY A 601 -14.78 11.09 5.58
N LEU A 602 -14.61 9.78 5.40
CA LEU A 602 -13.78 9.21 4.33
C LEU A 602 -14.53 9.14 3.00
N LEU A 603 -15.81 8.80 3.04
CA LEU A 603 -16.63 8.54 1.86
C LEU A 603 -17.57 9.72 1.56
N ARG A 604 -17.87 9.93 0.27
CA ARG A 604 -18.81 10.95 -0.17
C ARG A 604 -20.22 10.65 0.34
N ASN A 605 -20.93 11.69 0.78
CA ASN A 605 -22.32 11.63 1.25
C ASN A 605 -22.56 10.68 2.44
N ALA A 606 -21.49 10.29 3.13
CA ALA A 606 -21.59 9.41 4.26
C ALA A 606 -21.77 10.25 5.53
N GLU A 607 -23.02 10.39 5.98
CA GLU A 607 -23.42 11.27 7.09
C GLU A 607 -23.08 10.70 8.48
N ALA A 608 -22.73 9.42 8.56
CA ALA A 608 -22.43 8.70 9.80
C ALA A 608 -21.12 7.88 9.69
N GLN A 609 -20.68 7.29 10.79
CA GLN A 609 -19.66 6.24 10.77
C GLN A 609 -20.24 4.98 10.12
N GLN A 610 -19.43 4.31 9.30
CA GLN A 610 -19.82 3.08 8.59
C GLN A 610 -19.48 1.85 9.42
N THR A 611 -20.34 0.85 9.35
CA THR A 611 -19.95 -0.52 9.68
C THR A 611 -18.98 -1.08 8.63
N ASN A 612 -18.22 -2.12 8.96
CA ASN A 612 -17.31 -2.76 8.02
C ASN A 612 -18.03 -3.25 6.75
N ILE A 613 -19.24 -3.81 6.87
CA ILE A 613 -20.01 -4.28 5.71
C ILE A 613 -20.52 -3.11 4.85
N GLU A 614 -20.95 -2.01 5.46
CA GLU A 614 -21.32 -0.79 4.72
C GLU A 614 -20.10 -0.23 4.00
N PHE A 615 -18.97 -0.12 4.68
CA PHE A 615 -17.72 0.36 4.10
C PHE A 615 -17.28 -0.51 2.92
N TYR A 616 -17.28 -1.84 3.08
CA TYR A 616 -16.99 -2.81 2.01
C TYR A 616 -17.88 -2.63 0.76
N ASN A 617 -19.17 -2.42 0.97
CA ASN A 617 -20.11 -2.16 -0.12
C ASN A 617 -19.83 -0.80 -0.80
N MET A 618 -19.38 0.18 -0.02
CA MET A 618 -19.09 1.54 -0.50
C MET A 618 -17.68 1.74 -1.07
N THR A 619 -16.75 0.79 -0.91
CA THR A 619 -15.38 0.90 -1.45
C THR A 619 -15.12 0.05 -2.69
N GLY A 620 -16.15 -0.54 -3.29
CA GLY A 620 -15.96 -1.30 -4.53
C GLY A 620 -15.36 -0.48 -5.68
N PRO A 621 -14.74 -1.15 -6.67
CA PRO A 621 -14.12 -0.50 -7.84
C PRO A 621 -15.05 0.45 -8.60
N PHE A 622 -16.36 0.19 -8.55
CA PHE A 622 -17.40 0.96 -9.24
C PHE A 622 -18.22 1.85 -8.31
N SER A 623 -17.85 1.91 -7.03
CA SER A 623 -18.59 2.71 -6.07
C SER A 623 -18.53 4.18 -6.45
N THR A 624 -19.66 4.87 -6.31
CA THR A 624 -19.79 6.32 -6.46
C THR A 624 -19.41 7.09 -5.19
N HIS A 625 -19.11 6.38 -4.11
CA HIS A 625 -18.80 6.94 -2.80
C HIS A 625 -17.32 7.22 -2.59
N THR A 626 -16.43 6.55 -3.33
CA THR A 626 -14.98 6.78 -3.23
C THR A 626 -14.58 8.04 -3.99
N HIS A 627 -13.63 8.80 -3.42
CA HIS A 627 -13.07 10.00 -4.04
C HIS A 627 -11.91 9.71 -5.01
N TYR A 628 -11.62 8.44 -5.26
CA TYR A 628 -10.51 8.00 -6.08
C TYR A 628 -10.89 6.82 -7.00
N VAL A 629 -10.04 6.59 -7.99
CA VAL A 629 -9.96 5.38 -8.82
C VAL A 629 -8.48 5.01 -9.02
N TYR A 630 -8.23 3.80 -9.51
CA TYR A 630 -6.89 3.41 -9.97
C TYR A 630 -6.76 3.67 -11.47
N ASP A 631 -5.58 4.09 -11.92
CA ASP A 631 -5.29 4.23 -13.35
C ASP A 631 -5.32 2.87 -14.07
N ARG A 632 -4.99 1.78 -13.36
CA ARG A 632 -5.12 0.39 -13.80
C ARG A 632 -6.01 -0.37 -12.82
N LEU A 633 -6.94 -1.16 -13.32
CA LEU A 633 -7.78 -2.03 -12.48
C LEU A 633 -7.30 -3.47 -12.54
N THR A 634 -7.19 -4.03 -13.73
CA THR A 634 -6.87 -5.45 -13.94
C THR A 634 -5.49 -5.69 -14.53
N ASN A 635 -4.88 -4.66 -15.13
CA ASN A 635 -3.57 -4.76 -15.75
C ASN A 635 -2.43 -4.45 -14.77
N PHE A 636 -1.69 -5.49 -14.39
CA PHE A 636 -0.50 -5.39 -13.56
C PHE A 636 0.70 -5.24 -14.48
N THR A 637 1.57 -4.26 -14.23
CA THR A 637 2.55 -3.81 -15.24
C THR A 637 3.43 -4.94 -15.77
N GLN A 638 3.86 -5.83 -14.87
CA GLN A 638 4.70 -6.97 -15.22
C GLN A 638 3.90 -8.21 -15.64
N CYS A 639 2.63 -8.32 -15.22
CA CYS A 639 1.85 -9.56 -15.33
C CYS A 639 0.80 -9.51 -16.45
N GLY A 640 0.46 -8.32 -16.93
CA GLY A 640 -0.72 -8.11 -17.75
C GLY A 640 -2.01 -8.31 -16.95
N ASP A 641 -3.01 -8.88 -17.62
CA ASP A 641 -4.30 -9.24 -17.03
C ASP A 641 -4.16 -10.50 -16.16
N ILE A 642 -4.21 -10.31 -14.84
CA ILE A 642 -3.94 -11.34 -13.83
C ILE A 642 -4.90 -12.53 -13.87
N VAL A 643 -6.12 -12.38 -14.39
CA VAL A 643 -7.09 -13.50 -14.49
C VAL A 643 -7.04 -14.18 -15.86
N LYS A 644 -6.67 -13.49 -16.94
CA LYS A 644 -6.36 -14.18 -18.22
C LYS A 644 -5.17 -15.14 -18.08
N ALA A 645 -4.18 -14.78 -17.27
CA ALA A 645 -3.08 -15.67 -16.91
C ALA A 645 -3.61 -16.98 -16.27
N TYR A 646 -4.64 -16.91 -15.43
CA TYR A 646 -5.30 -18.08 -14.83
C TYR A 646 -6.04 -18.95 -15.86
N GLY A 647 -6.83 -18.37 -16.76
CA GLY A 647 -7.56 -19.13 -17.79
C GLY A 647 -6.61 -19.95 -18.69
N ALA A 648 -5.45 -19.38 -19.01
CA ALA A 648 -4.38 -20.09 -19.71
C ALA A 648 -3.75 -21.20 -18.84
N PHE A 649 -3.48 -20.92 -17.56
CA PHE A 649 -2.91 -21.89 -16.62
C PHE A 649 -3.83 -23.10 -16.38
N ALA A 650 -5.12 -22.88 -16.09
CA ALA A 650 -6.12 -23.92 -15.89
C ALA A 650 -6.33 -24.79 -17.15
N SER A 651 -6.29 -24.18 -18.33
CA SER A 651 -6.36 -24.93 -19.59
C SER A 651 -5.12 -25.83 -19.81
N SER A 652 -3.93 -25.36 -19.43
CA SER A 652 -2.68 -26.12 -19.57
C SER A 652 -2.58 -27.31 -18.61
N THR A 653 -3.06 -27.18 -17.37
CA THR A 653 -3.08 -28.27 -16.38
C THR A 653 -4.15 -29.31 -16.66
N SER A 654 -5.29 -28.92 -17.26
CA SER A 654 -6.32 -29.87 -17.71
C SER A 654 -5.88 -30.76 -18.88
N SER A 655 -4.91 -30.29 -19.70
CA SER A 655 -4.38 -31.03 -20.84
C SER A 655 -3.34 -32.09 -20.47
N THR A 656 -2.78 -32.05 -19.26
CA THR A 656 -1.76 -33.00 -18.80
C THR A 656 -2.34 -34.20 -18.04
N SER A 657 -3.64 -34.21 -17.73
CA SER A 657 -4.30 -35.32 -17.02
C SER A 657 -5.03 -36.32 -17.92
N SER A 658 -4.96 -36.19 -19.26
CA SER A 658 -5.68 -37.07 -20.20
C SER A 658 -4.78 -38.05 -20.97
N SER A 659 -3.52 -38.24 -20.58
CA SER A 659 -2.62 -39.21 -21.22
C SER A 659 -1.97 -40.16 -20.21
N SER A 660 -2.79 -40.87 -19.44
CA SER A 660 -2.40 -42.11 -18.77
C SER A 660 -3.65 -42.92 -18.42
N SER A 661 -4.16 -43.64 -19.42
CA SER A 661 -5.04 -44.80 -19.27
C SER A 661 -4.67 -45.82 -20.33
#